data_AF-A0A3B8NMR3-F1
#
_entry.id   AF-A0A3B8NMR3-F1
#
_cell.length_a   1.000
_cell.length_b   1.000
_cell.length_c   1.000
_cell.angle_alpha   90.00
_cell.angle_beta   90.00
_cell.angle_gamma   90.00
#
_symmetry.space_group_name_H-M   'P 1'
#
loop_
_entity.id
_entity.type
_entity.pdbx_description
1 polymer ?
#
loop_
_entity_poly.entity_id
_entity_poly.type
_entity_poly.pdbx_seq_one_letter_code
_entity_poly.pdbx_strand_id
1 'polypeptide(L)'
;MVKKPRITDTTLRDAHQSLWATRMRTEDMVPILEEIDKVGYHSLEMWGGATFDVCIRYLNEDPWERIRTIKKYVKQTPLQMLLRGQNLVGYSHYPDDVVIAFVDKAAECGIDIFRIFDALNDVRNLEVPMRAVKKTGKHAQACVVYTLSPVHTYQHFLETALRLQDMGADSICIKDMAGLLAPYAAYELVSLFKEKLDVPVQLHTHYVGGMAIGACLKAVEAGVDVFDACSGPLAFGSSQPPVETLVRALQGTPWDTGLDLHHLFKIANYWEDLRRRRGFERGVTRLNDMKVFDHQVPGGMITNLVVQLEEQKALHRLDEVLEEIPRVREDLGYPPLVTPTSQVVGIQAVLNVLLGERYKMVPQEVKDYVRGFYGKPPAPIKEEIKKLIIGDEEPITCRPADLLECRFEKIKEEIKDLAESEEDYITYALFPAVARRFFEYRRKVRSGEIEPVVAEEKEVSKPQPSQEARPEQVQVEPTPVEESAGTMTINDVKELVRLINETEINELHVETPSIKVNIRKGFLGSNPPTFGEFPQGVPNQTVKEASLPPAEKPAEEKPANLVEVTAPMVGTFYRAPAPDAPPFVEVGSKVKKGDTLCIIEAMKLMNEIEAECDGEVVEILAENGQPVEYGQVLFLIAPEE
;
A
#
# COMPACT_ATOMS: atom_id res chain seq x y z
N MET A 1 10.42 42.99 -6.53
CA MET A 1 9.43 42.34 -7.42
C MET A 1 8.90 41.12 -6.68
N VAL A 2 7.59 40.85 -6.76
CA VAL A 2 7.00 39.62 -6.20
C VAL A 2 7.60 38.42 -6.93
N LYS A 3 8.08 37.41 -6.20
CA LYS A 3 8.65 36.19 -6.81
C LYS A 3 7.50 35.34 -7.34
N LYS A 4 7.58 34.92 -8.60
CA LYS A 4 6.58 34.04 -9.22
C LYS A 4 6.70 32.62 -8.65
N PRO A 5 5.60 31.98 -8.21
CA PRO A 5 5.65 30.59 -7.78
C PRO A 5 5.89 29.68 -8.99
N ARG A 6 6.60 28.57 -8.77
CA ARG A 6 6.78 27.52 -9.77
C ARG A 6 5.91 26.31 -9.42
N ILE A 7 5.75 25.39 -10.38
CA ILE A 7 4.90 24.20 -10.21
C ILE A 7 5.73 22.94 -10.42
N THR A 8 5.62 21.96 -9.53
CA THR A 8 6.07 20.59 -9.77
C THR A 8 4.87 19.75 -10.23
N ASP A 9 5.00 19.06 -11.36
CA ASP A 9 3.96 18.13 -11.84
C ASP A 9 4.15 16.75 -11.20
N THR A 10 3.07 16.18 -10.65
CA THR A 10 3.05 14.86 -10.00
C THR A 10 2.32 13.79 -10.83
N THR A 11 1.96 14.08 -12.08
CA THR A 11 1.12 13.22 -12.92
C THR A 11 1.74 11.84 -13.15
N LEU A 12 3.07 11.79 -13.30
CA LEU A 12 3.83 10.57 -13.59
C LEU A 12 4.15 9.71 -12.34
N ARG A 13 3.80 10.18 -11.12
CA ARG A 13 4.06 9.46 -9.86
C ARG A 13 2.87 9.50 -8.91
N ASP A 14 2.68 10.60 -8.19
CA ASP A 14 1.71 10.63 -7.08
C ASP A 14 0.26 10.56 -7.56
N ALA A 15 -0.05 11.14 -8.72
CA ALA A 15 -1.41 11.23 -9.20
C ALA A 15 -2.00 9.85 -9.53
N HIS A 16 -1.29 9.04 -10.31
CA HIS A 16 -1.70 7.66 -10.60
C HIS A 16 -1.48 6.71 -9.42
N GLN A 17 -0.53 6.99 -8.52
CA GLN A 17 -0.42 6.29 -7.24
C GLN A 17 -1.69 6.48 -6.40
N SER A 18 -2.25 7.69 -6.41
CA SER A 18 -3.44 8.05 -5.62
C SER A 18 -4.74 7.54 -6.22
N LEU A 19 -4.87 7.55 -7.56
CA LEU A 19 -6.12 7.23 -8.24
C LEU A 19 -6.15 5.84 -8.88
N TRP A 20 -5.02 5.37 -9.40
CA TRP A 20 -4.95 4.21 -10.29
C TRP A 20 -4.07 3.10 -9.71
N ALA A 21 -3.94 3.04 -8.38
CA ALA A 21 -3.13 2.05 -7.67
C ALA A 21 -1.69 1.93 -8.21
N THR A 22 -1.13 3.04 -8.68
CA THR A 22 0.22 3.13 -9.26
C THR A 22 0.39 2.33 -10.57
N ARG A 23 -0.70 2.02 -11.29
CA ARG A 23 -0.70 1.12 -12.45
C ARG A 23 -0.38 1.78 -13.80
N MET A 24 0.01 3.06 -13.82
CA MET A 24 0.45 3.70 -15.06
C MET A 24 1.79 3.08 -15.51
N ARG A 25 1.81 2.56 -16.74
CA ARG A 25 2.99 1.93 -17.34
C ARG A 25 3.93 2.93 -17.97
N THR A 26 5.19 2.55 -18.12
CA THR A 26 6.19 3.42 -18.77
C THR A 26 5.80 3.71 -20.23
N GLU A 27 5.20 2.73 -20.93
CA GLU A 27 4.72 2.90 -22.31
C GLU A 27 3.61 3.96 -22.45
N ASP A 28 2.78 4.13 -21.41
CA ASP A 28 1.73 5.15 -21.37
C ASP A 28 2.28 6.55 -21.10
N MET A 29 3.51 6.65 -20.59
CA MET A 29 4.14 7.95 -20.32
C MET A 29 4.84 8.48 -21.57
N VAL A 30 5.56 7.61 -22.29
CA VAL A 30 6.46 7.97 -23.40
C VAL A 30 5.85 8.92 -24.44
N PRO A 31 4.63 8.69 -24.96
CA PRO A 31 4.09 9.50 -26.06
C PRO A 31 3.91 10.98 -25.76
N ILE A 32 3.83 11.37 -24.47
CA ILE A 32 3.54 12.74 -24.05
C ILE A 32 4.72 13.45 -23.37
N LEU A 33 5.82 12.75 -23.09
CA LEU A 33 6.95 13.28 -22.29
C LEU A 33 7.58 14.55 -22.88
N GLU A 34 7.78 14.62 -24.19
CA GLU A 34 8.38 15.81 -24.82
C GLU A 34 7.48 17.05 -24.71
N GLU A 35 6.16 16.86 -24.70
CA GLU A 35 5.22 17.95 -24.50
C GLU A 35 5.23 18.44 -23.06
N ILE A 36 5.33 17.51 -22.10
CA ILE A 36 5.47 17.83 -20.68
C ILE A 36 6.78 18.60 -20.41
N ASP A 37 7.90 18.19 -21.02
CA ASP A 37 9.20 18.86 -20.84
C ASP A 37 9.21 20.31 -21.34
N LYS A 38 8.36 20.64 -22.32
CA LYS A 38 8.23 21.98 -22.90
C LYS A 38 7.40 22.95 -22.05
N VAL A 39 6.67 22.46 -21.03
CA VAL A 39 5.75 23.29 -20.22
C VAL A 39 6.52 24.34 -19.42
N GLY A 40 7.70 24.00 -18.89
CA GLY A 40 8.45 24.85 -17.96
C GLY A 40 8.15 24.58 -16.48
N TYR A 41 7.86 23.32 -16.13
CA TYR A 41 7.73 22.90 -14.74
C TYR A 41 9.03 23.08 -13.94
N HIS A 42 8.90 23.26 -12.62
CA HIS A 42 10.04 23.25 -11.69
C HIS A 42 10.75 21.90 -11.68
N SER A 43 9.97 20.83 -11.63
CA SER A 43 10.41 19.44 -11.67
C SER A 43 9.24 18.54 -12.07
N LEU A 44 9.56 17.33 -12.52
CA LEU A 44 8.58 16.25 -12.73
C LEU A 44 8.80 15.21 -11.65
N GLU A 45 7.81 15.01 -10.77
CA GLU A 45 7.83 13.90 -9.85
C GLU A 45 7.38 12.63 -10.58
N MET A 46 8.32 11.74 -10.85
CA MET A 46 8.14 10.60 -11.76
C MET A 46 8.63 9.25 -11.19
N TRP A 47 9.21 9.24 -10.00
CA TRP A 47 9.78 8.04 -9.40
C TRP A 47 9.74 8.04 -7.86
N GLY A 48 10.08 6.90 -7.25
CA GLY A 48 9.99 6.70 -5.81
C GLY A 48 8.54 6.47 -5.34
N GLY A 49 8.29 6.69 -4.05
CA GLY A 49 6.99 6.32 -3.46
C GLY A 49 6.71 4.82 -3.66
N ALA A 50 5.53 4.48 -4.21
CA ALA A 50 5.15 3.09 -4.48
C ALA A 50 5.57 2.58 -5.87
N THR A 51 6.09 3.43 -6.76
CA THR A 51 6.34 3.03 -8.16
C THR A 51 7.39 1.93 -8.24
N PHE A 52 8.40 1.93 -7.38
CA PHE A 52 9.46 0.93 -7.42
C PHE A 52 8.93 -0.50 -7.21
N ASP A 53 8.21 -0.73 -6.11
CA ASP A 53 7.59 -2.03 -5.80
C ASP A 53 6.56 -2.40 -6.88
N VAL A 54 5.71 -1.44 -7.28
CA VAL A 54 4.65 -1.73 -8.25
C VAL A 54 5.19 -2.10 -9.64
N CYS A 55 6.27 -1.45 -10.10
CA CYS A 55 6.93 -1.81 -11.35
C CYS A 55 7.31 -3.29 -11.39
N ILE A 56 8.04 -3.78 -10.38
CA ILE A 56 8.53 -5.16 -10.36
C ILE A 56 7.45 -6.18 -9.95
N ARG A 57 6.47 -5.79 -9.13
CA ARG A 57 5.47 -6.71 -8.59
C ARG A 57 4.29 -6.94 -9.53
N TYR A 58 3.88 -5.89 -10.25
CA TYR A 58 2.61 -5.91 -10.97
C TYR A 58 2.72 -5.50 -12.43
N LEU A 59 3.63 -4.58 -12.76
CA LEU A 59 3.81 -4.14 -14.15
C LEU A 59 4.79 -5.03 -14.91
N ASN A 60 5.62 -5.78 -14.19
CA ASN A 60 6.76 -6.51 -14.72
C ASN A 60 7.71 -5.58 -15.52
N GLU A 61 7.91 -4.36 -15.02
CA GLU A 61 8.80 -3.35 -15.58
C GLU A 61 9.99 -3.13 -14.65
N ASP A 62 11.17 -2.90 -15.23
CA ASP A 62 12.35 -2.49 -14.46
C ASP A 62 12.20 -1.00 -14.07
N PRO A 63 12.13 -0.67 -12.76
CA PRO A 63 11.96 0.71 -12.32
C PRO A 63 13.17 1.59 -12.67
N TRP A 64 14.37 1.03 -12.84
CA TRP A 64 15.56 1.79 -13.23
C TRP A 64 15.52 2.19 -14.71
N GLU A 65 15.01 1.29 -15.57
CA GLU A 65 14.78 1.60 -16.99
C GLU A 65 13.72 2.69 -17.20
N ARG A 66 12.75 2.81 -16.29
CA ARG A 66 11.78 3.92 -16.31
C ARG A 66 12.47 5.27 -16.21
N ILE A 67 13.47 5.42 -15.32
CA ILE A 67 14.25 6.67 -15.19
C ILE A 67 14.96 6.96 -16.51
N ARG A 68 15.71 5.99 -17.02
CA ARG A 68 16.49 6.15 -18.27
C ARG A 68 15.61 6.48 -19.45
N THR A 69 14.46 5.81 -19.55
CA THR A 69 13.48 6.04 -20.62
C THR A 69 12.93 7.46 -20.54
N ILE A 70 12.53 7.92 -19.35
CA ILE A 70 12.03 9.29 -19.21
C ILE A 70 13.13 10.32 -19.50
N LYS A 71 14.38 10.11 -19.03
CA LYS A 71 15.52 10.98 -19.37
C LYS A 71 15.83 11.00 -20.87
N LYS A 72 15.41 10.00 -21.68
CA LYS A 72 15.57 10.07 -23.15
C LYS A 72 14.71 11.17 -23.77
N TYR A 73 13.55 11.49 -23.20
CA TYR A 73 12.59 12.46 -23.74
C TYR A 73 12.55 13.77 -22.94
N VAL A 74 12.73 13.71 -21.61
CA VAL A 74 12.73 14.87 -20.71
C VAL A 74 14.17 15.34 -20.50
N LYS A 75 14.51 16.50 -21.07
CA LYS A 75 15.88 17.04 -21.09
C LYS A 75 16.03 18.32 -20.29
N GLN A 76 14.97 19.13 -20.21
CA GLN A 76 15.02 20.46 -19.61
C GLN A 76 14.57 20.42 -18.14
N THR A 77 13.57 19.62 -17.85
CA THR A 77 12.91 19.59 -16.54
C THR A 77 13.64 18.61 -15.60
N PRO A 78 14.05 19.05 -14.39
CA PRO A 78 14.63 18.15 -13.39
C PRO A 78 13.69 17.02 -13.01
N LEU A 79 14.22 15.80 -12.88
CA LEU A 79 13.44 14.67 -12.40
C LEU A 79 13.46 14.60 -10.87
N GLN A 80 12.29 14.47 -10.27
CA GLN A 80 12.11 14.38 -8.83
C GLN A 80 11.60 13.00 -8.43
N MET A 81 12.07 12.53 -7.28
CA MET A 81 11.54 11.33 -6.63
C MET A 81 11.10 11.58 -5.19
N LEU A 82 10.21 10.72 -4.69
CA LEU A 82 9.88 10.64 -3.26
C LEU A 82 10.65 9.48 -2.60
N LEU A 83 11.40 9.80 -1.55
CA LEU A 83 12.21 8.87 -0.75
C LEU A 83 11.76 8.88 0.72
N ARG A 84 11.52 7.71 1.30
CA ARG A 84 11.07 7.51 2.68
C ARG A 84 12.25 7.40 3.65
N GLY A 85 13.11 8.41 3.71
CA GLY A 85 14.25 8.42 4.65
C GLY A 85 15.03 7.10 4.61
N GLN A 86 15.26 6.53 5.79
CA GLN A 86 15.94 5.24 5.99
C GLN A 86 15.19 4.03 5.39
N ASN A 87 13.89 4.16 5.11
CA ASN A 87 13.07 3.13 4.45
C ASN A 87 13.16 3.18 2.92
N LEU A 88 13.82 4.19 2.35
CA LEU A 88 14.00 4.34 0.90
C LEU A 88 12.66 4.29 0.13
N VAL A 89 12.43 3.22 -0.61
CA VAL A 89 11.18 2.94 -1.34
C VAL A 89 10.49 1.67 -0.83
N GLY A 90 11.00 1.10 0.27
CA GLY A 90 10.50 -0.12 0.90
C GLY A 90 9.63 0.16 2.13
N TYR A 91 9.57 -0.85 3.01
CA TYR A 91 8.61 -0.93 4.12
C TYR A 91 9.26 -0.87 5.52
N SER A 92 10.55 -1.20 5.65
CA SER A 92 11.32 -1.17 6.89
C SER A 92 12.58 -0.31 6.74
N HIS A 93 13.28 -0.03 7.84
CA HIS A 93 14.59 0.64 7.77
C HIS A 93 15.61 -0.26 7.09
N TYR A 94 16.43 0.33 6.24
CA TYR A 94 17.57 -0.35 5.61
C TYR A 94 18.89 0.05 6.28
N PRO A 95 19.90 -0.84 6.28
CA PRO A 95 21.27 -0.48 6.64
C PRO A 95 21.80 0.71 5.81
N ASP A 96 22.71 1.49 6.40
CA ASP A 96 23.23 2.72 5.77
C ASP A 96 23.94 2.47 4.43
N ASP A 97 24.63 1.34 4.27
CA ASP A 97 25.31 0.98 3.02
C ASP A 97 24.31 0.73 1.87
N VAL A 98 23.15 0.16 2.17
CA VAL A 98 22.06 0.00 1.19
C VAL A 98 21.44 1.35 0.82
N VAL A 99 21.25 2.24 1.81
CA VAL A 99 20.75 3.60 1.58
C VAL A 99 21.68 4.39 0.66
N ILE A 100 22.98 4.36 0.94
CA ILE A 100 23.99 5.04 0.14
C ILE A 100 24.00 4.48 -1.30
N ALA A 101 24.05 3.15 -1.45
CA ALA A 101 24.05 2.52 -2.77
C ALA A 101 22.80 2.88 -3.59
N PHE A 102 21.62 2.89 -2.97
CA PHE A 102 20.37 3.27 -3.63
C PHE A 102 20.40 4.72 -4.12
N VAL A 103 20.80 5.66 -3.26
CA VAL A 103 20.84 7.08 -3.58
C VAL A 103 21.88 7.37 -4.67
N ASP A 104 23.08 6.81 -4.55
CA ASP A 104 24.15 6.95 -5.53
C ASP A 104 23.66 6.46 -6.90
N LYS A 105 23.01 5.29 -6.95
CA LYS A 105 22.51 4.72 -8.20
C LYS A 105 21.34 5.51 -8.81
N ALA A 106 20.40 5.97 -7.99
CA ALA A 106 19.28 6.80 -8.45
C ALA A 106 19.76 8.13 -9.04
N ALA A 107 20.78 8.75 -8.43
CA ALA A 107 21.40 9.97 -8.92
C ALA A 107 22.13 9.73 -10.25
N GLU A 108 22.86 8.61 -10.37
CA GLU A 108 23.52 8.18 -11.60
C GLU A 108 22.51 7.95 -12.75
N CYS A 109 21.39 7.27 -12.47
CA CYS A 109 20.36 6.99 -13.46
C CYS A 109 19.63 8.24 -13.96
N GLY A 110 19.62 9.33 -13.18
CA GLY A 110 19.17 10.64 -13.63
C GLY A 110 18.15 11.35 -12.74
N ILE A 111 17.96 10.92 -11.49
CA ILE A 111 17.19 11.69 -10.50
C ILE A 111 17.98 12.94 -10.13
N ASP A 112 17.30 14.08 -10.14
CA ASP A 112 17.90 15.40 -9.87
C ASP A 112 17.48 15.97 -8.51
N ILE A 113 16.24 15.69 -8.07
CA ILE A 113 15.67 16.13 -6.80
C ILE A 113 15.20 14.93 -5.99
N PHE A 114 15.74 14.78 -4.78
CA PHE A 114 15.31 13.77 -3.82
C PHE A 114 14.45 14.45 -2.77
N ARG A 115 13.14 14.20 -2.79
CA ARG A 115 12.23 14.61 -1.73
C ARG A 115 12.22 13.55 -0.64
N ILE A 116 12.82 13.86 0.51
CA ILE A 116 13.10 12.91 1.58
C ILE A 116 12.20 13.21 2.79
N PHE A 117 11.40 12.24 3.21
CA PHE A 117 10.52 12.37 4.38
C PHE A 117 10.63 11.16 5.31
N ASP A 118 10.31 11.39 6.58
CA ASP A 118 10.15 10.36 7.60
C ASP A 118 8.70 10.43 8.12
N ALA A 119 8.07 9.27 8.36
CA ALA A 119 6.67 9.22 8.74
C ALA A 119 6.37 9.89 10.08
N LEU A 120 7.34 9.93 11.00
CA LEU A 120 7.24 10.50 12.34
C LEU A 120 7.81 11.91 12.47
N ASN A 121 8.32 12.49 11.37
CA ASN A 121 9.21 13.65 11.40
C ASN A 121 10.44 13.45 12.30
N ASP A 122 10.89 12.19 12.50
CA ASP A 122 12.12 11.91 13.21
C ASP A 122 13.31 12.16 12.28
N VAL A 123 13.89 13.36 12.39
CA VAL A 123 14.98 13.81 11.52
C VAL A 123 16.21 12.90 11.56
N ARG A 124 16.38 12.07 12.60
CA ARG A 124 17.48 11.09 12.68
C ARG A 124 17.43 10.09 11.53
N ASN A 125 16.23 9.69 11.10
CA ASN A 125 16.01 8.78 9.98
C ASN A 125 16.31 9.43 8.62
N LEU A 126 16.58 10.74 8.59
CA LEU A 126 16.86 11.50 7.37
C LEU A 126 18.34 11.81 7.19
N GLU A 127 19.17 11.65 8.22
CA GLU A 127 20.58 12.04 8.20
C GLU A 127 21.36 11.37 7.08
N VAL A 128 21.31 10.04 7.00
CA VAL A 128 22.09 9.26 6.02
C VAL A 128 21.57 9.46 4.59
N PRO A 129 20.26 9.36 4.30
CA PRO A 129 19.73 9.69 2.99
C PRO A 129 20.09 11.10 2.52
N MET A 130 19.92 12.13 3.39
CA MET A 130 20.27 13.51 3.04
C MET A 130 21.76 13.64 2.74
N ARG A 131 22.63 13.11 3.60
CA ARG A 131 24.07 13.13 3.39
C ARG A 131 24.49 12.43 2.09
N ALA A 132 23.87 11.28 1.78
CA ALA A 132 24.11 10.56 0.52
C ALA A 132 23.72 11.42 -0.68
N VAL A 133 22.54 12.06 -0.66
CA VAL A 133 22.11 12.96 -1.76
C VAL A 133 23.07 14.13 -1.92
N LYS A 134 23.47 14.79 -0.81
CA LYS A 134 24.44 15.90 -0.87
C LYS A 134 25.78 15.47 -1.47
N LYS A 135 26.23 14.25 -1.18
CA LYS A 135 27.49 13.69 -1.73
C LYS A 135 27.43 13.49 -3.25
N THR A 136 26.26 13.18 -3.81
CA THR A 136 26.08 13.06 -5.27
C THR A 136 26.00 14.42 -5.98
N GLY A 137 25.88 15.53 -5.24
CA GLY A 137 25.70 16.88 -5.78
C GLY A 137 24.28 17.15 -6.29
N LYS A 138 23.32 16.26 -6.00
CA LYS A 138 21.90 16.43 -6.33
C LYS A 138 21.15 17.23 -5.26
N HIS A 139 19.92 17.64 -5.55
CA HIS A 139 19.12 18.49 -4.66
C HIS A 139 18.46 17.66 -3.56
N ALA A 140 18.81 17.92 -2.30
CA ALA A 140 18.17 17.29 -1.13
C ALA A 140 16.99 18.16 -0.66
N GLN A 141 15.76 17.79 -1.02
CA GLN A 141 14.55 18.42 -0.51
C GLN A 141 14.06 17.65 0.72
N ALA A 142 14.16 18.23 1.91
CA ALA A 142 13.68 17.59 3.13
C ALA A 142 12.21 17.93 3.38
N CYS A 143 11.44 16.99 3.93
CA CYS A 143 10.01 17.16 4.17
C CYS A 143 9.68 17.35 5.64
N VAL A 144 8.76 18.28 5.90
CA VAL A 144 7.96 18.34 7.12
C VAL A 144 6.60 17.73 6.81
N VAL A 145 6.33 16.56 7.37
CA VAL A 145 5.03 15.88 7.23
C VAL A 145 4.00 16.59 8.08
N TYR A 146 2.93 17.09 7.45
CA TYR A 146 1.89 17.85 8.12
C TYR A 146 0.80 16.95 8.68
N THR A 147 0.31 17.27 9.88
CA THR A 147 -0.83 16.60 10.52
C THR A 147 -1.41 17.50 11.62
N LEU A 148 -2.56 17.12 12.21
CA LEU A 148 -3.21 17.87 13.28
C LEU A 148 -3.32 17.00 14.54
N SER A 149 -2.89 17.56 15.68
CA SER A 149 -3.06 16.96 17.02
C SER A 149 -2.67 18.00 18.09
N PRO A 150 -2.87 17.72 19.40
CA PRO A 150 -2.42 18.61 20.47
C PRO A 150 -0.90 18.93 20.48
N VAL A 151 -0.06 18.06 19.90
CA VAL A 151 1.41 18.26 19.88
C VAL A 151 1.93 18.95 18.61
N HIS A 152 1.13 18.96 17.54
CA HIS A 152 1.53 19.48 16.24
C HIS A 152 1.13 20.95 16.13
N THR A 153 2.05 21.84 16.48
CA THR A 153 1.90 23.31 16.38
C THR A 153 2.76 23.88 15.25
N TYR A 154 2.52 25.12 14.83
CA TYR A 154 3.41 25.79 13.86
C TYR A 154 4.85 25.89 14.35
N GLN A 155 5.04 26.06 15.66
CA GLN A 155 6.37 26.07 16.26
C GLN A 155 7.05 24.70 16.16
N HIS A 156 6.32 23.61 16.41
CA HIS A 156 6.84 22.25 16.24
C HIS A 156 7.27 21.97 14.77
N PHE A 157 6.44 22.39 13.80
CA PHE A 157 6.79 22.26 12.38
C PHE A 157 8.00 23.11 12.01
N LEU A 158 8.10 24.34 12.53
CA LEU A 158 9.23 25.22 12.29
C LEU A 158 10.53 24.65 12.87
N GLU A 159 10.51 24.14 14.11
CA GLU A 159 11.69 23.51 14.74
C GLU A 159 12.18 22.31 13.94
N THR A 160 11.25 21.51 13.42
CA THR A 160 11.57 20.41 12.50
C THR A 160 12.23 20.95 11.23
N ALA A 161 11.66 21.98 10.59
CA ALA A 161 12.20 22.57 9.37
C ALA A 161 13.60 23.18 9.57
N LEU A 162 13.83 23.88 10.69
CA LEU A 162 15.13 24.47 11.03
C LEU A 162 16.20 23.38 11.19
N ARG A 163 15.89 22.29 11.90
CA ARG A 163 16.82 21.16 12.03
C ARG A 163 17.16 20.54 10.69
N LEU A 164 16.18 20.41 9.79
CA LEU A 164 16.42 19.89 8.43
C LEU A 164 17.27 20.86 7.59
N GLN A 165 17.08 22.17 7.73
CA GLN A 165 17.96 23.17 7.13
C GLN A 165 19.39 23.04 7.65
N ASP A 166 19.58 22.92 8.97
CA ASP A 166 20.89 22.76 9.60
C ASP A 166 21.59 21.46 9.17
N MET A 167 20.83 20.42 8.85
CA MET A 167 21.32 19.16 8.26
C MET A 167 21.71 19.31 6.78
N GLY A 168 21.50 20.47 6.16
CA GLY A 168 21.94 20.79 4.80
C GLY A 168 20.89 20.59 3.71
N ALA A 169 19.59 20.62 4.05
CA ALA A 169 18.52 20.61 3.05
C ALA A 169 18.65 21.79 2.07
N ASP A 170 18.46 21.53 0.77
CA ASP A 170 18.48 22.55 -0.28
C ASP A 170 17.12 23.23 -0.46
N SER A 171 16.04 22.58 -0.01
CA SER A 171 14.70 23.16 0.16
C SER A 171 13.88 22.37 1.16
N ILE A 172 12.83 22.98 1.71
CA ILE A 172 11.88 22.33 2.61
C ILE A 172 10.54 22.15 1.90
N CYS A 173 9.98 20.94 1.96
CA CYS A 173 8.65 20.63 1.47
C CYS A 173 7.69 20.40 2.64
N ILE A 174 6.59 21.16 2.71
CA ILE A 174 5.46 20.86 3.58
C ILE A 174 4.64 19.78 2.89
N LYS A 175 4.61 18.57 3.46
CA LYS A 175 3.90 17.42 2.88
C LYS A 175 2.61 17.14 3.65
N ASP A 176 1.49 17.63 3.12
CA ASP A 176 0.15 17.32 3.58
C ASP A 176 -0.44 16.15 2.79
N MET A 177 -0.10 14.93 3.21
CA MET A 177 -0.49 13.68 2.55
C MET A 177 -2.00 13.38 2.64
N ALA A 178 -2.68 13.92 3.65
CA ALA A 178 -4.09 13.66 3.91
C ALA A 178 -5.01 14.79 3.44
N GLY A 179 -4.47 15.93 3.00
CA GLY A 179 -5.26 17.09 2.56
C GLY A 179 -5.92 17.83 3.72
N LEU A 180 -5.24 17.89 4.87
CA LEU A 180 -5.71 18.50 6.12
C LEU A 180 -5.40 19.99 6.24
N LEU A 181 -4.48 20.52 5.42
CA LEU A 181 -3.98 21.87 5.53
C LEU A 181 -5.04 22.87 5.03
N ALA A 182 -5.71 23.51 5.99
CA ALA A 182 -6.69 24.55 5.70
C ALA A 182 -6.02 25.78 5.05
N PRO A 183 -6.73 26.55 4.18
CA PRO A 183 -6.13 27.68 3.46
C PRO A 183 -5.44 28.72 4.34
N TYR A 184 -6.07 29.16 5.43
CA TYR A 184 -5.47 30.16 6.33
C TYR A 184 -4.29 29.58 7.13
N ALA A 185 -4.35 28.29 7.50
CA ALA A 185 -3.22 27.61 8.11
C ALA A 185 -2.03 27.50 7.15
N ALA A 186 -2.29 27.28 5.85
CA ALA A 186 -1.25 27.31 4.82
C ALA A 186 -0.58 28.70 4.75
N TYR A 187 -1.35 29.78 4.81
CA TYR A 187 -0.81 31.14 4.83
C TYR A 187 0.10 31.36 6.04
N GLU A 188 -0.37 31.02 7.23
CA GLU A 188 0.36 31.24 8.49
C GLU A 188 1.65 30.41 8.55
N LEU A 189 1.56 29.11 8.24
CA LEU A 189 2.71 28.20 8.27
C LEU A 189 3.76 28.58 7.23
N VAL A 190 3.35 28.88 6.00
CA VAL A 190 4.29 29.29 4.94
C VAL A 190 4.91 30.65 5.29
N SER A 191 4.14 31.61 5.78
CA SER A 191 4.69 32.91 6.21
C SER A 191 5.77 32.73 7.28
N LEU A 192 5.49 31.88 8.28
CA LEU A 192 6.45 31.54 9.33
C LEU A 192 7.72 30.91 8.75
N PHE A 193 7.59 29.96 7.83
CA PHE A 193 8.74 29.31 7.19
C PHE A 193 9.54 30.29 6.34
N LYS A 194 8.88 31.16 5.58
CA LYS A 194 9.55 32.19 4.76
C LYS A 194 10.24 33.26 5.59
N GLU A 195 9.78 33.53 6.81
CA GLU A 195 10.45 34.44 7.75
C GLU A 195 11.71 33.83 8.36
N LYS A 196 11.70 32.52 8.64
CA LYS A 196 12.72 31.87 9.47
C LYS A 196 13.70 30.97 8.73
N LEU A 197 13.36 30.51 7.53
CA LEU A 197 14.20 29.63 6.71
C LEU A 197 14.90 30.42 5.60
N ASP A 198 16.14 30.04 5.32
CA ASP A 198 16.98 30.61 4.26
C ASP A 198 16.82 29.85 2.94
N VAL A 199 16.16 28.70 2.97
CA VAL A 199 15.97 27.82 1.81
C VAL A 199 14.58 27.95 1.20
N PRO A 200 14.39 27.58 -0.08
CA PRO A 200 13.07 27.59 -0.71
C PRO A 200 12.06 26.68 0.00
N VAL A 201 10.80 27.07 -0.01
CA VAL A 201 9.68 26.31 0.56
C VAL A 201 8.77 25.82 -0.55
N GLN A 202 8.45 24.52 -0.51
CA GLN A 202 7.52 23.86 -1.43
C GLN A 202 6.30 23.34 -0.68
N LEU A 203 5.10 23.53 -1.24
CA LEU A 203 3.87 22.96 -0.71
C LEU A 203 3.42 21.75 -1.53
N HIS A 204 3.24 20.61 -0.86
CA HIS A 204 2.59 19.43 -1.40
C HIS A 204 1.32 19.15 -0.60
N THR A 205 0.16 19.12 -1.26
CA THR A 205 -1.12 18.84 -0.61
C THR A 205 -2.01 17.99 -1.51
N HIS A 206 -2.73 17.04 -0.90
CA HIS A 206 -3.76 16.27 -1.58
C HIS A 206 -5.12 17.01 -1.54
N TYR A 207 -6.02 16.66 -2.46
CA TYR A 207 -7.32 17.29 -2.68
C TYR A 207 -8.46 16.55 -1.97
N VAL A 208 -8.15 15.64 -1.04
CA VAL A 208 -9.12 14.68 -0.44
C VAL A 208 -10.37 15.40 0.05
N GLY A 209 -10.21 16.38 0.94
CA GLY A 209 -11.31 17.19 1.46
C GLY A 209 -11.62 18.47 0.68
N GLY A 210 -11.06 18.64 -0.52
CA GLY A 210 -11.36 19.76 -1.42
C GLY A 210 -10.68 21.10 -1.10
N MET A 211 -9.81 21.18 -0.09
CA MET A 211 -9.19 22.45 0.33
C MET A 211 -7.89 22.82 -0.42
N ALA A 212 -7.29 21.88 -1.16
CA ALA A 212 -5.93 22.05 -1.70
C ALA A 212 -5.75 23.25 -2.64
N ILE A 213 -6.75 23.59 -3.49
CA ILE A 213 -6.66 24.82 -4.30
C ILE A 213 -6.55 26.06 -3.41
N GLY A 214 -7.41 26.16 -2.39
CA GLY A 214 -7.38 27.26 -1.44
C GLY A 214 -6.07 27.33 -0.65
N ALA A 215 -5.55 26.18 -0.23
CA ALA A 215 -4.25 26.07 0.43
C ALA A 215 -3.10 26.55 -0.46
N CYS A 216 -3.06 26.14 -1.74
CA CYS A 216 -2.07 26.61 -2.69
C CYS A 216 -2.14 28.12 -2.93
N LEU A 217 -3.34 28.68 -3.14
CA LEU A 217 -3.49 30.12 -3.34
C LEU A 217 -3.02 30.92 -2.12
N LYS A 218 -3.36 30.47 -0.91
CA LYS A 218 -2.92 31.11 0.33
C LYS A 218 -1.44 30.94 0.60
N ALA A 219 -0.85 29.80 0.25
CA ALA A 219 0.60 29.62 0.29
C ALA A 219 1.33 30.55 -0.70
N VAL A 220 0.77 30.78 -1.89
CA VAL A 220 1.29 31.75 -2.87
C VAL A 220 1.26 33.18 -2.33
N GLU A 221 0.15 33.60 -1.71
CA GLU A 221 0.05 34.90 -1.04
C GLU A 221 1.08 35.05 0.09
N ALA A 222 1.41 33.96 0.80
CA ALA A 222 2.44 33.91 1.85
C ALA A 222 3.88 33.81 1.32
N GLY A 223 4.07 33.64 0.00
CA GLY A 223 5.40 33.63 -0.62
C GLY A 223 6.03 32.25 -0.78
N VAL A 224 5.24 31.18 -0.91
CA VAL A 224 5.74 29.84 -1.27
C VAL A 224 6.51 29.89 -2.60
N ASP A 225 7.61 29.14 -2.69
CA ASP A 225 8.46 29.14 -3.89
C ASP A 225 7.95 28.17 -4.96
N VAL A 226 7.40 27.04 -4.53
CA VAL A 226 6.89 25.97 -5.40
C VAL A 226 5.63 25.34 -4.79
N PHE A 227 4.68 24.91 -5.60
CA PHE A 227 3.63 24.01 -5.14
C PHE A 227 3.44 22.84 -6.12
N ASP A 228 2.93 21.73 -5.61
CA ASP A 228 2.64 20.54 -6.41
C ASP A 228 1.24 20.60 -7.02
N ALA A 229 1.13 20.15 -8.26
CA ALA A 229 -0.12 19.97 -8.97
C ALA A 229 -0.01 18.78 -9.94
N CYS A 230 -1.12 18.35 -10.52
CA CYS A 230 -1.12 17.37 -11.59
C CYS A 230 -2.13 17.73 -12.68
N SER A 231 -2.06 17.06 -13.83
CA SER A 231 -3.02 17.29 -14.90
C SER A 231 -4.45 16.90 -14.49
N GLY A 232 -5.43 17.69 -14.92
CA GLY A 232 -6.83 17.57 -14.52
C GLY A 232 -7.48 16.17 -14.57
N PRO A 233 -7.20 15.30 -15.57
CA PRO A 233 -7.76 13.95 -15.59
C PRO A 233 -7.28 13.02 -14.47
N LEU A 234 -6.12 13.33 -13.88
CA LEU A 234 -5.56 12.63 -12.72
C LEU A 234 -5.60 13.47 -11.44
N ALA A 235 -6.28 14.61 -11.43
CA ALA A 235 -6.41 15.47 -10.25
C ALA A 235 -7.61 15.07 -9.38
N PHE A 236 -7.85 15.88 -8.33
CA PHE A 236 -9.00 15.76 -7.41
C PHE A 236 -9.02 14.50 -6.55
N GLY A 237 -10.01 14.38 -5.66
CA GLY A 237 -10.14 13.24 -4.75
C GLY A 237 -8.86 13.04 -3.95
N SER A 238 -8.35 11.81 -3.91
CA SER A 238 -7.09 11.49 -3.25
C SER A 238 -5.84 12.03 -3.94
N SER A 239 -5.93 12.68 -5.10
CA SER A 239 -4.79 13.22 -5.85
C SER A 239 -4.50 14.70 -5.53
N GLN A 240 -3.59 15.32 -6.28
CA GLN A 240 -3.23 16.74 -6.18
C GLN A 240 -4.28 17.66 -6.85
N PRO A 241 -4.25 18.98 -6.57
CA PRO A 241 -5.08 19.94 -7.29
C PRO A 241 -4.70 20.02 -8.80
N PRO A 242 -5.68 20.30 -9.68
CA PRO A 242 -5.45 20.39 -11.12
C PRO A 242 -4.58 21.61 -11.48
N VAL A 243 -3.49 21.37 -12.21
CA VAL A 243 -2.54 22.40 -12.64
C VAL A 243 -3.21 23.47 -13.50
N GLU A 244 -4.13 23.08 -14.38
CA GLU A 244 -4.84 23.98 -15.29
C GLU A 244 -5.66 25.02 -14.50
N THR A 245 -6.27 24.58 -13.40
CA THR A 245 -7.09 25.47 -12.56
C THR A 245 -6.21 26.43 -11.76
N LEU A 246 -5.09 25.96 -11.20
CA LEU A 246 -4.16 26.82 -10.46
C LEU A 246 -3.49 27.85 -11.36
N VAL A 247 -3.05 27.45 -12.56
CA VAL A 247 -2.50 28.38 -13.55
C VAL A 247 -3.53 29.42 -13.95
N ARG A 248 -4.78 29.01 -14.23
CA ARG A 248 -5.86 29.94 -14.56
C ARG A 248 -6.19 30.89 -13.40
N ALA A 249 -6.18 30.40 -12.16
CA ALA A 249 -6.48 31.21 -10.98
C ALA A 249 -5.42 32.29 -10.72
N LEU A 250 -4.15 32.02 -11.06
CA LEU A 250 -3.05 32.97 -10.89
C LEU A 250 -2.84 33.89 -12.10
N GLN A 251 -3.45 33.59 -13.25
CA GLN A 251 -3.27 34.35 -14.48
C GLN A 251 -3.71 35.82 -14.34
N GLY A 252 -2.86 36.76 -14.75
CA GLY A 252 -3.09 38.20 -14.63
C GLY A 252 -2.90 38.78 -13.23
N THR A 253 -2.58 37.96 -12.23
CA THR A 253 -2.21 38.40 -10.88
C THR A 253 -0.70 38.71 -10.79
N PRO A 254 -0.20 39.31 -9.69
CA PRO A 254 1.24 39.46 -9.46
C PRO A 254 2.01 38.12 -9.41
N TRP A 255 1.31 36.99 -9.22
CA TRP A 255 1.87 35.65 -9.12
C TRP A 255 1.64 34.79 -10.38
N ASP A 256 1.30 35.41 -11.51
CA ASP A 256 1.12 34.71 -12.80
C ASP A 256 2.34 33.84 -13.12
N THR A 257 2.09 32.53 -13.24
CA THR A 257 3.12 31.50 -13.45
C THR A 257 3.75 31.58 -14.83
N GLY A 258 3.06 32.17 -15.81
CA GLY A 258 3.49 32.25 -17.21
C GLY A 258 3.38 30.93 -17.99
N LEU A 259 2.77 29.89 -17.42
CA LEU A 259 2.56 28.61 -18.11
C LEU A 259 1.43 28.73 -19.15
N ASP A 260 1.62 28.11 -20.31
CA ASP A 260 0.62 28.12 -21.39
C ASP A 260 -0.54 27.17 -21.09
N LEU A 261 -1.70 27.74 -20.76
CA LEU A 261 -2.91 27.00 -20.46
C LEU A 261 -3.42 26.15 -21.65
N HIS A 262 -3.24 26.59 -22.90
CA HIS A 262 -3.63 25.79 -24.06
C HIS A 262 -2.74 24.56 -24.21
N HIS A 263 -1.45 24.69 -23.93
CA HIS A 263 -0.52 23.58 -23.93
C HIS A 263 -0.84 22.57 -22.83
N LEU A 264 -1.19 23.05 -21.63
CA LEU A 264 -1.63 22.18 -20.54
C LEU A 264 -2.90 21.39 -20.91
N PHE A 265 -3.89 22.02 -21.57
CA PHE A 265 -5.07 21.31 -22.04
C PHE A 265 -4.77 20.25 -23.11
N LYS A 266 -3.77 20.47 -23.97
CA LYS A 266 -3.31 19.44 -24.92
C LYS A 266 -2.78 18.20 -24.18
N ILE A 267 -1.99 18.39 -23.14
CA ILE A 267 -1.48 17.30 -22.28
C ILE A 267 -2.64 16.63 -21.53
N ALA A 268 -3.58 17.41 -20.99
CA ALA A 268 -4.77 16.89 -20.32
C ALA A 268 -5.63 16.01 -21.24
N ASN A 269 -5.78 16.38 -22.52
CA ASN A 269 -6.53 15.54 -23.47
C ASN A 269 -5.89 14.17 -23.66
N TYR A 270 -4.55 14.08 -23.73
CA TYR A 270 -3.84 12.80 -23.80
C TYR A 270 -4.16 11.91 -22.58
N TRP A 271 -4.10 12.50 -21.39
CA TRP A 271 -4.38 11.77 -20.15
C TRP A 271 -5.85 11.36 -20.02
N GLU A 272 -6.78 12.18 -20.50
CA GLU A 272 -8.20 11.82 -20.52
C GLU A 272 -8.48 10.66 -21.48
N ASP A 273 -7.84 10.64 -22.65
CA ASP A 273 -7.96 9.55 -23.61
C ASP A 273 -7.34 8.27 -23.07
N LEU A 274 -6.15 8.35 -22.46
CA LEU A 274 -5.51 7.21 -21.79
C LEU A 274 -6.41 6.64 -20.71
N ARG A 275 -6.94 7.50 -19.83
CA ARG A 275 -7.85 7.11 -18.75
C ARG A 275 -9.03 6.31 -19.30
N ARG A 276 -9.64 6.75 -20.42
CA ARG A 276 -10.74 6.03 -21.06
C ARG A 276 -10.31 4.69 -21.65
N ARG A 277 -9.22 4.66 -22.43
CA ARG A 277 -8.71 3.43 -23.07
C ARG A 277 -8.26 2.37 -22.07
N ARG A 278 -7.63 2.76 -20.97
CA ARG A 278 -7.20 1.85 -19.90
C ARG A 278 -8.28 1.57 -18.85
N GLY A 279 -9.44 2.22 -18.96
CA GLY A 279 -10.55 2.04 -18.03
C GLY A 279 -10.27 2.57 -16.62
N PHE A 280 -9.41 3.58 -16.48
CA PHE A 280 -9.11 4.22 -15.22
C PHE A 280 -10.22 5.21 -14.78
N GLU A 281 -10.32 5.43 -13.47
CA GLU A 281 -11.32 6.34 -12.89
C GLU A 281 -10.78 7.76 -12.71
N ARG A 282 -11.70 8.73 -12.57
CA ARG A 282 -11.36 10.10 -12.20
C ARG A 282 -11.30 10.22 -10.68
N GLY A 283 -10.47 11.13 -10.18
CA GLY A 283 -10.54 11.56 -8.79
C GLY A 283 -11.88 12.23 -8.49
N VAL A 284 -12.53 11.80 -7.42
CA VAL A 284 -13.78 12.38 -6.91
C VAL A 284 -13.63 12.52 -5.40
N THR A 285 -14.01 13.68 -4.86
CA THR A 285 -14.16 13.87 -3.41
C THR A 285 -15.56 13.46 -3.01
N ARG A 286 -15.69 12.32 -2.32
CA ARG A 286 -16.96 11.80 -1.80
C ARG A 286 -17.16 12.26 -0.36
N LEU A 287 -18.38 12.14 0.16
CA LEU A 287 -18.68 12.48 1.57
C LEU A 287 -17.79 11.71 2.55
N ASN A 288 -17.55 10.42 2.31
CA ASN A 288 -16.67 9.61 3.13
C ASN A 288 -15.21 10.07 3.08
N ASP A 289 -14.76 10.60 1.94
CA ASP A 289 -13.41 11.17 1.84
C ASP A 289 -13.28 12.46 2.67
N MET A 290 -14.34 13.28 2.71
CA MET A 290 -14.37 14.51 3.52
C MET A 290 -14.36 14.25 5.03
N LYS A 291 -14.76 13.05 5.48
CA LYS A 291 -14.63 12.65 6.89
C LYS A 291 -13.16 12.57 7.34
N VAL A 292 -12.18 12.67 6.44
CA VAL A 292 -10.76 12.84 6.77
C VAL A 292 -10.51 14.01 7.74
N PHE A 293 -11.36 15.04 7.76
CA PHE A 293 -11.24 16.14 8.73
C PHE A 293 -11.54 15.74 10.18
N ASP A 294 -12.25 14.64 10.38
CA ASP A 294 -12.58 14.10 11.69
C ASP A 294 -11.53 13.07 12.11
N HIS A 295 -11.39 11.99 11.35
CA HIS A 295 -10.54 10.85 11.73
C HIS A 295 -9.09 10.94 11.22
N GLN A 296 -8.75 11.88 10.31
CA GLN A 296 -7.43 12.07 9.70
C GLN A 296 -6.84 10.86 8.95
N VAL A 297 -7.67 9.85 8.67
CA VAL A 297 -7.31 8.65 7.89
C VAL A 297 -7.24 9.01 6.42
N PRO A 298 -6.10 8.85 5.74
CA PRO A 298 -6.01 9.09 4.29
C PRO A 298 -6.97 8.19 3.51
N GLY A 299 -7.55 8.69 2.41
CA GLY A 299 -8.58 7.95 1.65
C GLY A 299 -8.16 6.54 1.21
N GLY A 300 -6.91 6.36 0.76
CA GLY A 300 -6.39 5.03 0.39
C GLY A 300 -6.34 4.02 1.54
N MET A 301 -6.20 4.49 2.78
CA MET A 301 -6.26 3.63 3.97
C MET A 301 -7.69 3.23 4.30
N ILE A 302 -8.68 4.10 4.10
CA ILE A 302 -10.10 3.78 4.33
C ILE A 302 -10.54 2.63 3.41
N THR A 303 -10.21 2.69 2.12
CA THR A 303 -10.56 1.61 1.18
C THR A 303 -9.95 0.28 1.61
N ASN A 304 -8.71 0.28 2.10
CA ASN A 304 -8.09 -0.94 2.62
C ASN A 304 -8.78 -1.46 3.89
N LEU A 305 -9.13 -0.57 4.83
CA LEU A 305 -9.88 -0.92 6.04
C LEU A 305 -11.25 -1.52 5.71
N VAL A 306 -11.94 -0.97 4.72
CA VAL A 306 -13.24 -1.49 4.24
C VAL A 306 -13.09 -2.93 3.74
N VAL A 307 -12.12 -3.18 2.85
CA VAL A 307 -11.87 -4.54 2.33
C VAL A 307 -11.50 -5.50 3.47
N GLN A 308 -10.65 -5.06 4.40
CA GLN A 308 -10.27 -5.88 5.56
C GLN A 308 -11.49 -6.23 6.43
N LEU A 309 -12.39 -5.27 6.69
CA LEU A 309 -13.61 -5.55 7.44
C LEU A 309 -14.61 -6.42 6.67
N GLU A 310 -14.67 -6.30 5.34
CA GLU A 310 -15.48 -7.21 4.50
C GLU A 310 -14.98 -8.65 4.58
N GLU A 311 -13.67 -8.87 4.49
CA GLU A 311 -13.03 -10.19 4.65
C GLU A 311 -13.34 -10.79 6.03
N GLN A 312 -13.41 -9.95 7.07
CA GLN A 312 -13.79 -10.33 8.44
C GLN A 312 -15.32 -10.42 8.65
N LYS A 313 -16.14 -10.24 7.60
CA LYS A 313 -17.62 -10.18 7.67
C LYS A 313 -18.12 -9.13 8.68
N ALA A 314 -17.35 -8.07 8.90
CA ALA A 314 -17.53 -7.07 9.95
C ALA A 314 -17.67 -5.63 9.41
N LEU A 315 -18.00 -5.44 8.13
CA LEU A 315 -18.14 -4.10 7.51
C LEU A 315 -19.10 -3.17 8.25
N HIS A 316 -20.16 -3.72 8.86
CA HIS A 316 -21.12 -2.97 9.67
C HIS A 316 -20.50 -2.24 10.89
N ARG A 317 -19.26 -2.59 11.25
CA ARG A 317 -18.50 -2.00 12.37
C ARG A 317 -17.49 -0.94 11.94
N LEU A 318 -17.51 -0.51 10.67
CA LEU A 318 -16.58 0.49 10.14
C LEU A 318 -16.58 1.80 10.96
N ASP A 319 -17.75 2.28 11.36
CA ASP A 319 -17.83 3.52 12.15
C ASP A 319 -17.16 3.37 13.54
N GLU A 320 -17.29 2.20 14.18
CA GLU A 320 -16.57 1.90 15.44
C GLU A 320 -15.05 1.95 15.24
N VAL A 321 -14.55 1.41 14.11
CA VAL A 321 -13.12 1.44 13.77
C VAL A 321 -12.64 2.87 13.53
N LEU A 322 -13.42 3.69 12.82
CA LEU A 322 -13.09 5.09 12.57
C LEU A 322 -13.06 5.92 13.87
N GLU A 323 -13.88 5.59 14.86
CA GLU A 323 -13.85 6.19 16.20
C GLU A 323 -12.66 5.71 17.05
N GLU A 324 -12.21 4.47 16.86
CA GLU A 324 -11.09 3.89 17.61
C GLU A 324 -9.72 4.35 17.08
N ILE A 325 -9.59 4.63 15.78
CA ILE A 325 -8.34 5.10 15.16
C ILE A 325 -7.73 6.32 15.86
N PRO A 326 -8.46 7.42 16.13
CA PRO A 326 -7.92 8.57 16.86
C PRO A 326 -7.43 8.23 18.27
N ARG A 327 -8.06 7.26 18.95
CA ARG A 327 -7.67 6.82 20.30
C ARG A 327 -6.38 6.02 20.28
N VAL A 328 -6.26 5.06 19.36
CA VAL A 328 -5.00 4.33 19.13
C VAL A 328 -3.89 5.29 18.73
N ARG A 329 -4.18 6.27 17.88
CA ARG A 329 -3.23 7.30 17.46
C ARG A 329 -2.75 8.13 18.66
N GLU A 330 -3.64 8.53 19.56
CA GLU A 330 -3.26 9.22 20.80
C GLU A 330 -2.35 8.36 21.67
N ASP A 331 -2.74 7.11 21.91
CA ASP A 331 -1.98 6.17 22.75
C ASP A 331 -0.56 5.94 22.20
N LEU A 332 -0.41 5.90 20.88
CA LEU A 332 0.87 5.77 20.20
C LEU A 332 1.64 7.10 20.04
N GLY A 333 1.24 8.17 20.72
CA GLY A 333 2.00 9.42 20.76
C GLY A 333 1.78 10.32 19.54
N TYR A 334 0.57 10.30 18.97
CA TYR A 334 0.13 11.12 17.84
C TYR A 334 0.96 11.03 16.55
N PRO A 335 1.37 9.85 16.04
CA PRO A 335 2.07 9.77 14.76
C PRO A 335 1.24 10.42 13.63
N PRO A 336 1.87 11.13 12.66
CA PRO A 336 1.23 11.46 11.39
C PRO A 336 0.76 10.17 10.71
N LEU A 337 -0.49 10.10 10.24
CA LEU A 337 -1.02 8.88 9.61
C LEU A 337 -0.57 8.77 8.15
N VAL A 338 0.65 8.29 7.95
CA VAL A 338 1.27 8.02 6.64
C VAL A 338 1.94 6.65 6.66
N THR A 339 2.12 6.02 5.50
CA THR A 339 2.80 4.71 5.45
C THR A 339 4.19 4.80 6.07
N PRO A 340 4.55 3.91 7.02
CA PRO A 340 3.81 2.73 7.48
C PRO A 340 2.88 2.94 8.71
N THR A 341 3.01 4.06 9.43
CA THR A 341 2.27 4.32 10.69
C THR A 341 0.75 4.31 10.54
N SER A 342 0.22 4.69 9.38
CA SER A 342 -1.21 4.55 9.06
C SER A 342 -1.71 3.11 9.21
N GLN A 343 -0.94 2.13 8.72
CA GLN A 343 -1.28 0.72 8.80
C GLN A 343 -1.20 0.23 10.25
N VAL A 344 -0.16 0.64 11.00
CA VAL A 344 0.04 0.29 12.42
C VAL A 344 -1.17 0.72 13.26
N VAL A 345 -1.59 1.98 13.14
CA VAL A 345 -2.75 2.51 13.86
C VAL A 345 -4.05 1.83 13.39
N GLY A 346 -4.20 1.67 12.07
CA GLY A 346 -5.40 1.09 11.46
C GLY A 346 -5.68 -0.33 11.91
N ILE A 347 -4.69 -1.23 11.83
CA ILE A 347 -4.90 -2.62 12.22
C ILE A 347 -5.18 -2.76 13.71
N GLN A 348 -4.47 -2.03 14.56
CA GLN A 348 -4.73 -2.09 16.00
C GLN A 348 -6.16 -1.63 16.32
N ALA A 349 -6.66 -0.59 15.64
CA ALA A 349 -8.03 -0.14 15.81
C ALA A 349 -9.05 -1.20 15.37
N VAL A 350 -8.82 -1.88 14.24
CA VAL A 350 -9.65 -3.01 13.80
C VAL A 350 -9.66 -4.12 14.86
N LEU A 351 -8.49 -4.52 15.36
CA LEU A 351 -8.40 -5.58 16.37
C LEU A 351 -9.08 -5.20 17.68
N ASN A 352 -8.89 -3.97 18.17
CA ASN A 352 -9.56 -3.46 19.37
C ASN A 352 -11.09 -3.57 19.23
N VAL A 353 -11.62 -3.21 18.06
CA VAL A 353 -13.05 -3.28 17.76
C VAL A 353 -13.51 -4.75 17.66
N LEU A 354 -12.86 -5.56 16.82
CA LEU A 354 -13.25 -6.96 16.61
C LEU A 354 -13.22 -7.80 17.89
N LEU A 355 -12.26 -7.55 18.77
CA LEU A 355 -12.11 -8.28 20.05
C LEU A 355 -12.93 -7.69 21.19
N GLY A 356 -13.47 -6.48 21.04
CA GLY A 356 -14.25 -5.78 22.08
C GLY A 356 -13.41 -5.32 23.28
N GLU A 357 -12.08 -5.42 23.19
CA GLU A 357 -11.13 -5.06 24.25
C GLU A 357 -9.87 -4.46 23.64
N ARG A 358 -9.46 -3.27 24.12
CA ARG A 358 -8.31 -2.54 23.57
C ARG A 358 -7.01 -3.27 23.91
N TYR A 359 -6.17 -3.49 22.90
CA TYR A 359 -4.85 -4.12 23.02
C TYR A 359 -4.87 -5.55 23.60
N LYS A 360 -6.02 -6.24 23.56
CA LYS A 360 -6.09 -7.68 23.89
C LYS A 360 -5.15 -8.50 22.99
N MET A 361 -5.07 -8.11 21.73
CA MET A 361 -4.09 -8.62 20.78
C MET A 361 -3.35 -7.44 20.17
N VAL A 362 -2.02 -7.56 20.10
CA VAL A 362 -1.15 -6.50 19.60
C VAL A 362 -0.23 -7.07 18.52
N PRO A 363 -0.41 -6.65 17.25
CA PRO A 363 0.46 -7.07 16.15
C PRO A 363 1.91 -6.68 16.37
N GLN A 364 2.82 -7.45 15.77
CA GLN A 364 4.26 -7.23 15.88
C GLN A 364 4.67 -5.83 15.42
N GLU A 365 4.06 -5.27 14.39
CA GLU A 365 4.34 -3.91 13.91
C GLU A 365 4.01 -2.83 14.96
N VAL A 366 2.96 -3.05 15.75
CA VAL A 366 2.58 -2.15 16.85
C VAL A 366 3.56 -2.32 18.01
N LYS A 367 3.95 -3.55 18.34
CA LYS A 367 5.02 -3.81 19.33
C LYS A 367 6.31 -3.12 18.90
N ASP A 368 6.73 -3.26 17.65
CA ASP A 368 7.96 -2.67 17.11
C ASP A 368 7.92 -1.15 17.03
N TYR A 369 6.75 -0.58 16.78
CA TYR A 369 6.52 0.86 16.93
C TYR A 369 6.81 1.33 18.36
N VAL A 370 6.23 0.66 19.37
CA VAL A 370 6.42 1.00 20.78
C VAL A 370 7.86 0.74 21.25
N ARG A 371 8.52 -0.32 20.73
CA ARG A 371 9.94 -0.59 20.94
C ARG A 371 10.85 0.48 20.33
N GLY A 372 10.33 1.35 19.45
CA GLY A 372 11.07 2.45 18.84
C GLY A 372 11.72 2.12 17.49
N PHE A 373 11.45 0.96 16.88
CA PHE A 373 12.07 0.53 15.62
C PHE A 373 11.64 1.33 14.38
N TYR A 374 10.62 2.19 14.51
CA TYR A 374 10.20 3.14 13.47
C TYR A 374 10.79 4.54 13.68
N GLY A 375 11.40 4.82 14.83
CA GLY A 375 11.85 6.15 15.25
C GLY A 375 11.08 6.68 16.44
N LYS A 376 11.30 7.95 16.77
CA LYS A 376 10.72 8.61 17.94
C LYS A 376 9.33 9.17 17.62
N PRO A 377 8.28 8.81 18.38
CA PRO A 377 6.95 9.41 18.21
C PRO A 377 6.96 10.91 18.55
N PRO A 378 6.05 11.71 17.96
CA PRO A 378 5.94 13.15 18.25
C PRO A 378 5.68 13.47 19.72
N ALA A 379 4.87 12.64 20.39
CA ALA A 379 4.59 12.71 21.82
C ALA A 379 5.09 11.44 22.54
N PRO A 380 5.44 11.52 23.84
CA PRO A 380 5.72 10.34 24.63
C PRO A 380 4.50 9.41 24.69
N ILE A 381 4.73 8.11 24.46
CA ILE A 381 3.75 7.05 24.73
C ILE A 381 3.62 6.92 26.26
N LYS A 382 2.38 6.86 26.77
CA LYS A 382 2.13 6.71 28.21
C LYS A 382 2.69 5.38 28.72
N GLU A 383 3.26 5.37 29.92
CA GLU A 383 3.89 4.16 30.50
C GLU A 383 2.92 2.98 30.63
N GLU A 384 1.65 3.25 30.95
CA GLU A 384 0.60 2.22 30.97
C GLU A 384 0.39 1.55 29.60
N ILE A 385 0.43 2.33 28.51
CA ILE A 385 0.29 1.82 27.14
C ILE A 385 1.53 1.05 26.71
N LYS A 386 2.74 1.53 27.06
CA LYS A 386 3.97 0.78 26.80
C LYS A 386 3.92 -0.59 27.47
N LYS A 387 3.59 -0.63 28.77
CA LYS A 387 3.48 -1.89 29.51
C LYS A 387 2.41 -2.81 28.97
N LEU A 388 1.29 -2.27 28.50
CA LEU A 388 0.23 -3.05 27.88
C LEU A 388 0.68 -3.72 26.57
N ILE A 389 1.57 -3.07 25.80
CA ILE A 389 1.97 -3.53 24.47
C ILE A 389 3.25 -4.38 24.48
N ILE A 390 4.26 -3.98 25.26
CA ILE A 390 5.58 -4.64 25.29
C ILE A 390 6.00 -5.13 26.69
N GLY A 391 5.11 -5.09 27.69
CA GLY A 391 5.43 -5.52 29.04
C GLY A 391 6.54 -4.69 29.69
N ASP A 392 7.54 -5.38 30.24
CA ASP A 392 8.70 -4.75 30.89
C ASP A 392 9.90 -4.54 29.93
N GLU A 393 9.70 -4.71 28.62
CA GLU A 393 10.74 -4.43 27.63
C GLU A 393 11.06 -2.92 27.56
N GLU A 394 12.35 -2.60 27.47
CA GLU A 394 12.81 -1.21 27.33
C GLU A 394 12.93 -0.81 25.85
N PRO A 395 12.23 0.24 25.39
CA PRO A 395 12.36 0.74 24.01
C PRO A 395 13.78 1.21 23.68
N ILE A 396 14.18 1.06 22.42
CA ILE A 396 15.44 1.61 21.93
C ILE A 396 15.39 3.14 21.92
N THR A 397 16.54 3.78 22.15
CA THR A 397 16.66 5.24 22.14
C THR A 397 17.52 5.79 21.00
N CYS A 398 18.33 4.93 20.36
CA CYS A 398 19.15 5.27 19.19
C CYS A 398 18.29 5.39 17.91
N ARG A 399 18.93 5.69 16.78
CA ARG A 399 18.28 5.56 15.47
C ARG A 399 18.16 4.06 15.16
N PRO A 400 17.03 3.53 14.67
CA PRO A 400 16.86 2.08 14.50
C PRO A 400 17.88 1.47 13.52
N ALA A 401 18.32 2.23 12.51
CA ALA A 401 19.33 1.75 11.57
C ALA A 401 20.73 1.59 12.17
N ASP A 402 21.01 2.17 13.35
CA ASP A 402 22.29 1.95 14.05
C ASP A 402 22.43 0.52 14.57
N LEU A 403 21.31 -0.21 14.66
CA LEU A 403 21.25 -1.62 15.06
C LEU A 403 21.35 -2.58 13.87
N LEU A 404 21.33 -2.06 12.64
CA LEU A 404 21.36 -2.87 11.43
C LEU A 404 22.79 -3.05 10.94
N GLU A 405 23.20 -4.30 10.76
CA GLU A 405 24.48 -4.62 10.14
C GLU A 405 24.50 -4.22 8.66
N CYS A 406 25.66 -3.77 8.18
CA CYS A 406 25.90 -3.62 6.76
C CYS A 406 25.65 -4.95 6.02
N ARG A 407 24.92 -4.86 4.91
CA ARG A 407 24.41 -6.06 4.21
C ARG A 407 24.71 -6.06 2.72
N PHE A 408 25.13 -4.95 2.12
CA PHE A 408 25.23 -4.82 0.67
C PHE A 408 26.27 -5.79 0.06
N GLU A 409 27.44 -5.95 0.69
CA GLU A 409 28.44 -6.92 0.23
C GLU A 409 27.97 -8.39 0.42
N LYS A 410 27.24 -8.68 1.51
CA LYS A 410 26.63 -10.01 1.71
C LYS A 410 25.60 -10.32 0.61
N ILE A 411 24.79 -9.32 0.23
CA ILE A 411 23.79 -9.42 -0.84
C ILE A 411 24.45 -9.66 -2.21
N LYS A 412 25.57 -8.98 -2.49
CA LYS A 412 26.31 -9.20 -3.74
C LYS A 412 26.73 -10.66 -3.89
N GLU A 413 27.24 -11.27 -2.82
CA GLU A 413 27.62 -12.68 -2.84
C GLU A 413 26.39 -13.61 -2.95
N GLU A 414 25.28 -13.30 -2.25
CA GLU A 414 24.07 -14.13 -2.21
C GLU A 414 23.42 -14.32 -3.58
N ILE A 415 23.44 -13.29 -4.43
CA ILE A 415 22.77 -13.30 -5.73
C ILE A 415 23.72 -13.05 -6.91
N LYS A 416 25.02 -13.28 -6.74
CA LYS A 416 26.04 -13.06 -7.80
C LYS A 416 25.74 -13.77 -9.12
N ASP A 417 25.11 -14.96 -9.05
CA ASP A 417 24.77 -15.77 -10.22
C ASP A 417 23.41 -15.39 -10.84
N LEU A 418 22.65 -14.51 -10.17
CA LEU A 418 21.32 -14.05 -10.59
C LEU A 418 21.34 -12.59 -11.04
N ALA A 419 22.17 -11.75 -10.44
CA ALA A 419 22.29 -10.33 -10.77
C ALA A 419 23.03 -10.13 -12.10
N GLU A 420 22.48 -9.29 -12.97
CA GLU A 420 23.09 -8.90 -14.24
C GLU A 420 23.70 -7.49 -14.16
N SER A 421 23.35 -6.71 -13.13
CA SER A 421 23.83 -5.35 -12.93
C SER A 421 23.83 -4.93 -11.45
N GLU A 422 24.39 -3.75 -11.16
CA GLU A 422 24.42 -3.21 -9.80
C GLU A 422 23.01 -2.91 -9.24
N GLU A 423 22.11 -2.47 -10.12
CA GLU A 423 20.70 -2.22 -9.83
C GLU A 423 19.97 -3.47 -9.35
N ASP A 424 20.37 -4.66 -9.82
CA ASP A 424 19.77 -5.91 -9.38
C ASP A 424 20.11 -6.21 -7.92
N TYR A 425 21.35 -5.91 -7.47
CA TYR A 425 21.72 -6.02 -6.06
C TYR A 425 20.88 -5.09 -5.18
N ILE A 426 20.66 -3.85 -5.62
CA ILE A 426 19.84 -2.88 -4.89
C ILE A 426 18.36 -3.32 -4.90
N THR A 427 17.85 -3.75 -6.04
CA THR A 427 16.45 -4.22 -6.18
C THR A 427 16.20 -5.43 -5.28
N TYR A 428 17.15 -6.36 -5.21
CA TYR A 428 17.10 -7.50 -4.29
C TYR A 428 17.21 -7.09 -2.82
N ALA A 429 18.11 -6.14 -2.50
CA ALA A 429 18.24 -5.62 -1.14
C ALA A 429 16.91 -5.07 -0.60
N LEU A 430 16.16 -4.39 -1.46
CA LEU A 430 14.88 -3.79 -1.12
C LEU A 430 13.74 -4.81 -1.04
N PHE A 431 13.64 -5.70 -2.03
CA PHE A 431 12.50 -6.62 -2.19
C PHE A 431 12.93 -8.04 -2.59
N PRO A 432 13.60 -8.83 -1.72
CA PRO A 432 14.25 -10.08 -2.10
C PRO A 432 13.36 -11.06 -2.88
N ALA A 433 12.16 -11.35 -2.35
CA ALA A 433 11.23 -12.31 -2.96
C ALA A 433 10.63 -11.82 -4.28
N VAL A 434 10.31 -10.52 -4.37
CA VAL A 434 9.71 -9.92 -5.57
C VAL A 434 10.76 -9.78 -6.67
N ALA A 435 11.97 -9.36 -6.29
CA ALA A 435 13.11 -9.22 -7.19
C ALA A 435 13.47 -10.56 -7.84
N ARG A 436 13.55 -11.67 -7.07
CA ARG A 436 13.81 -13.01 -7.65
C ARG A 436 12.80 -13.40 -8.72
N ARG A 437 11.50 -13.19 -8.46
CA ARG A 437 10.42 -13.45 -9.44
C ARG A 437 10.55 -12.56 -10.67
N PHE A 438 10.85 -11.28 -10.47
CA PHE A 438 11.05 -10.33 -11.56
C PHE A 438 12.27 -10.66 -12.42
N PHE A 439 13.40 -11.04 -11.82
CA PHE A 439 14.61 -11.44 -12.55
C PHE A 439 14.38 -12.70 -13.38
N GLU A 440 13.66 -13.69 -12.81
CA GLU A 440 13.25 -14.87 -13.55
C GLU A 440 12.38 -14.49 -14.75
N TYR A 441 11.34 -13.68 -14.52
CA TYR A 441 10.47 -13.17 -15.60
C TYR A 441 11.29 -12.46 -16.70
N ARG A 442 12.15 -11.51 -16.31
CA ARG A 442 12.99 -10.73 -17.24
C ARG A 442 13.87 -11.64 -18.09
N ARG A 443 14.47 -12.68 -17.47
CA ARG A 443 15.29 -13.67 -18.17
C ARG A 443 14.47 -14.47 -19.18
N LYS A 444 13.29 -14.97 -18.78
CA LYS A 444 12.39 -15.75 -19.64
C LYS A 444 11.88 -14.96 -20.84
N VAL A 445 11.54 -13.68 -20.65
CA VAL A 445 11.15 -12.79 -21.75
C VAL A 445 12.32 -12.58 -22.71
N ARG A 446 13.53 -12.30 -22.19
CA ARG A 446 14.71 -12.08 -23.03
C ARG A 446 15.16 -13.32 -23.80
N SER A 447 14.96 -14.52 -23.25
CA SER A 447 15.24 -15.78 -23.94
C SER A 447 14.16 -16.18 -24.94
N GLY A 448 13.04 -15.45 -25.01
CA GLY A 448 11.89 -15.80 -25.84
C GLY A 448 11.11 -17.01 -25.34
N GLU A 449 11.30 -17.41 -24.07
CA GLU A 449 10.54 -18.51 -23.47
C GLU A 449 9.10 -18.10 -23.16
N ILE A 450 8.89 -16.82 -22.85
CA ILE A 450 7.57 -16.20 -22.67
C ILE A 450 7.50 -14.86 -23.39
N GLU A 451 6.30 -14.49 -23.84
CA GLU A 451 6.03 -13.15 -24.37
C GLU A 451 5.92 -12.11 -23.23
N PRO A 452 6.31 -10.85 -23.48
CA PRO A 452 6.13 -9.78 -22.50
C PRO A 452 4.64 -9.54 -22.23
N VAL A 453 4.32 -9.15 -21.00
CA VAL A 453 2.93 -8.83 -20.61
C VAL A 453 2.59 -7.48 -21.20
N VAL A 454 1.66 -7.46 -22.15
CA VAL A 454 1.13 -6.23 -22.76
C VAL A 454 -0.12 -5.80 -22.00
N ALA A 455 -0.32 -4.49 -21.83
CA ALA A 455 -1.51 -3.99 -21.18
C ALA A 455 -2.72 -4.01 -22.10
N GLU A 456 -3.85 -4.46 -21.57
CA GLU A 456 -5.12 -4.49 -22.26
C GLU A 456 -5.66 -3.06 -22.49
N GLU A 457 -6.32 -2.87 -23.63
CA GLU A 457 -7.10 -1.66 -23.94
C GLU A 457 -8.58 -2.03 -23.97
N LYS A 458 -9.43 -1.20 -23.37
CA LYS A 458 -10.88 -1.28 -23.54
C LYS A 458 -11.26 -0.65 -24.88
N GLU A 459 -12.12 -1.30 -25.66
CA GLU A 459 -12.72 -0.70 -26.86
C GLU A 459 -13.52 0.54 -26.45
N VAL A 460 -12.99 1.73 -26.74
CA VAL A 460 -13.72 2.98 -26.56
C VAL A 460 -14.55 3.20 -27.83
N SER A 461 -15.87 2.97 -27.74
CA SER A 461 -16.77 3.34 -28.83
C SER A 461 -16.66 4.85 -29.10
N LYS A 462 -16.36 5.22 -30.35
CA LYS A 462 -16.24 6.63 -30.73
C LYS A 462 -17.57 7.34 -30.44
N PRO A 463 -17.56 8.54 -29.83
CA PRO A 463 -18.79 9.32 -29.70
C PRO A 463 -19.31 9.65 -31.10
N GLN A 464 -20.51 9.16 -31.43
CA GLN A 464 -21.22 9.55 -32.65
C GLN A 464 -21.55 11.05 -32.58
N PRO A 465 -21.45 11.79 -33.69
CA PRO A 465 -21.91 13.18 -33.73
C PRO A 465 -23.40 13.20 -33.40
N SER A 466 -23.78 14.00 -32.40
CA SER A 466 -25.16 14.21 -31.99
C SER A 466 -26.01 14.67 -33.17
N GLN A 467 -26.87 13.79 -33.69
CA GLN A 467 -28.02 14.23 -34.50
C GLN A 467 -29.08 14.78 -33.55
N GLU A 468 -29.54 15.99 -33.84
CA GLU A 468 -30.59 16.70 -33.12
C GLU A 468 -31.84 15.81 -32.98
N ALA A 469 -32.16 15.42 -31.76
CA ALA A 469 -33.37 14.65 -31.46
C ALA A 469 -34.60 15.57 -31.55
N ARG A 470 -35.45 15.35 -32.56
CA ARG A 470 -36.88 15.67 -32.48
C ARG A 470 -37.59 14.50 -31.78
N PRO A 471 -38.54 14.75 -30.88
CA PRO A 471 -39.22 13.67 -30.16
C PRO A 471 -40.32 13.06 -31.04
N GLU A 472 -40.13 11.81 -31.48
CA GLU A 472 -41.24 10.96 -31.91
C GLU A 472 -41.67 10.04 -30.76
N GLN A 473 -42.97 10.05 -30.49
CA GLN A 473 -43.62 9.20 -29.50
C GLN A 473 -43.71 7.76 -30.05
N VAL A 474 -43.11 6.80 -29.36
CA VAL A 474 -43.31 5.37 -29.64
C VAL A 474 -44.23 4.80 -28.57
N GLN A 475 -45.42 4.38 -29.01
CA GLN A 475 -46.35 3.54 -28.24
C GLN A 475 -45.76 2.14 -28.09
N VAL A 476 -45.74 1.62 -26.86
CA VAL A 476 -45.32 0.25 -26.56
C VAL A 476 -46.58 -0.61 -26.42
N GLU A 477 -46.79 -1.53 -27.36
CA GLU A 477 -47.69 -2.66 -27.16
C GLU A 477 -46.95 -3.79 -26.41
N PRO A 478 -47.59 -4.47 -25.45
CA PRO A 478 -46.97 -5.56 -24.71
C PRO A 478 -47.07 -6.88 -25.48
N THR A 479 -45.93 -7.45 -25.86
CA THR A 479 -45.85 -8.85 -26.32
C THR A 479 -45.81 -9.79 -25.10
N PRO A 480 -46.44 -10.98 -25.17
CA PRO A 480 -46.51 -11.90 -24.04
C PRO A 480 -45.17 -12.61 -23.82
N VAL A 481 -44.79 -12.77 -22.56
CA VAL A 481 -43.69 -13.65 -22.14
C VAL A 481 -44.21 -15.08 -22.12
N GLU A 482 -43.70 -15.94 -23.00
CA GLU A 482 -43.88 -17.38 -22.88
C GLU A 482 -42.96 -17.94 -21.79
N GLU A 483 -43.56 -18.53 -20.76
CA GLU A 483 -42.87 -19.40 -19.81
C GLU A 483 -42.41 -20.67 -20.54
N SER A 484 -41.09 -20.88 -20.63
CA SER A 484 -40.54 -22.22 -20.85
C SER A 484 -39.71 -22.62 -19.63
N ALA A 485 -40.19 -23.66 -18.95
CA ALA A 485 -39.44 -24.36 -17.92
C ALA A 485 -38.31 -25.16 -18.59
N GLY A 486 -37.15 -24.53 -18.78
CA GLY A 486 -35.95 -25.16 -19.30
C GLY A 486 -35.09 -25.72 -18.17
N THR A 487 -34.98 -27.04 -18.06
CA THR A 487 -33.93 -27.69 -17.27
C THR A 487 -32.57 -27.36 -17.87
N MET A 488 -31.63 -26.89 -17.05
CA MET A 488 -30.27 -26.51 -17.43
C MET A 488 -29.54 -27.70 -18.10
N THR A 489 -29.02 -27.48 -19.30
CA THR A 489 -28.33 -28.51 -20.10
C THR A 489 -26.81 -28.46 -19.90
N ILE A 490 -26.10 -29.53 -20.29
CA ILE A 490 -24.63 -29.58 -20.25
C ILE A 490 -23.98 -28.45 -21.08
N ASN A 491 -24.65 -27.95 -22.11
CA ASN A 491 -24.14 -26.83 -22.91
C ASN A 491 -24.19 -25.50 -22.13
N ASP A 492 -25.24 -25.29 -21.32
CA ASP A 492 -25.36 -24.09 -20.48
C ASP A 492 -24.26 -24.06 -19.40
N VAL A 493 -23.91 -25.21 -18.82
CA VAL A 493 -22.78 -25.32 -17.87
C VAL A 493 -21.44 -25.02 -18.56
N LYS A 494 -21.24 -25.50 -19.79
CA LYS A 494 -20.02 -25.18 -20.57
C LYS A 494 -19.92 -23.70 -20.89
N GLU A 495 -21.05 -23.04 -21.14
CA GLU A 495 -21.11 -21.61 -21.43
C GLU A 495 -20.84 -20.79 -20.17
N LEU A 496 -21.31 -21.23 -19.00
CA LEU A 496 -20.93 -20.64 -17.71
C LEU A 496 -19.44 -20.81 -17.38
N VAL A 497 -18.86 -21.99 -17.65
CA VAL A 497 -17.41 -22.20 -17.50
C VAL A 497 -16.62 -21.30 -18.46
N ARG A 498 -17.11 -21.09 -19.69
CA ARG A 498 -16.51 -20.16 -20.65
C ARG A 498 -16.58 -18.72 -20.15
N LEU A 499 -17.75 -18.28 -19.66
CA LEU A 499 -17.95 -16.96 -19.04
C LEU A 499 -17.03 -16.74 -17.83
N ILE A 500 -16.85 -17.73 -16.96
CA ILE A 500 -15.92 -17.65 -15.81
C ILE A 500 -14.45 -17.59 -16.26
N ASN A 501 -14.11 -18.20 -17.40
CA ASN A 501 -12.75 -18.10 -17.94
C ASN A 501 -12.48 -16.77 -18.66
N GLU A 502 -13.51 -16.19 -19.28
CA GLU A 502 -13.46 -14.91 -20.01
C GLU A 502 -13.73 -13.69 -19.11
N THR A 503 -14.05 -13.89 -17.83
CA THR A 503 -14.26 -12.84 -16.81
C THR A 503 -13.32 -13.03 -15.61
N GLU A 504 -13.21 -12.00 -14.75
CA GLU A 504 -12.45 -12.05 -13.50
C GLU A 504 -13.22 -12.71 -12.34
N ILE A 505 -14.31 -13.42 -12.64
CA ILE A 505 -15.15 -14.08 -11.64
C ILE A 505 -14.43 -15.34 -11.15
N ASN A 506 -14.06 -15.38 -9.86
CA ASN A 506 -13.36 -16.52 -9.25
C ASN A 506 -14.30 -17.67 -8.86
N GLU A 507 -15.55 -17.34 -8.56
CA GLU A 507 -16.60 -18.28 -8.16
C GLU A 507 -17.96 -17.80 -8.66
N LEU A 508 -18.75 -18.71 -9.21
CA LEU A 508 -20.10 -18.43 -9.67
C LEU A 508 -21.09 -19.41 -9.05
N HIS A 509 -22.05 -18.86 -8.32
CA HIS A 509 -23.18 -19.60 -7.76
C HIS A 509 -24.44 -19.34 -8.58
N VAL A 510 -25.05 -20.40 -9.10
CA VAL A 510 -26.35 -20.33 -9.78
C VAL A 510 -27.32 -21.24 -9.05
N GLU A 511 -28.41 -20.67 -8.54
CA GLU A 511 -29.49 -21.38 -7.86
C GLU A 511 -30.82 -21.12 -8.56
N THR A 512 -31.46 -22.19 -9.02
CA THR A 512 -32.83 -22.20 -9.53
C THR A 512 -33.65 -23.23 -8.74
N PRO A 513 -34.99 -23.23 -8.83
CA PRO A 513 -35.84 -24.15 -8.06
C PRO A 513 -35.53 -25.64 -8.23
N SER A 514 -34.81 -26.02 -9.29
CA SER A 514 -34.50 -27.40 -9.63
C SER A 514 -33.00 -27.74 -9.64
N ILE A 515 -32.08 -26.76 -9.60
CA ILE A 515 -30.62 -27.01 -9.72
C ILE A 515 -29.80 -26.01 -8.88
N LYS A 516 -28.75 -26.52 -8.22
CA LYS A 516 -27.66 -25.74 -7.62
C LYS A 516 -26.35 -26.05 -8.34
N VAL A 517 -25.72 -25.04 -8.93
CA VAL A 517 -24.40 -25.16 -9.56
C VAL A 517 -23.43 -24.19 -8.88
N ASN A 518 -22.28 -24.72 -8.45
CA ASN A 518 -21.14 -23.93 -8.02
C ASN A 518 -19.95 -24.23 -8.93
N ILE A 519 -19.39 -23.21 -9.58
CA ILE A 519 -18.21 -23.31 -10.43
C ILE A 519 -17.12 -22.42 -9.86
N ARG A 520 -15.97 -23.03 -9.53
CA ARG A 520 -14.80 -22.35 -8.98
C ARG A 520 -13.58 -22.56 -9.87
N LYS A 521 -12.85 -21.50 -10.17
CA LYS A 521 -11.63 -21.54 -10.98
C LYS A 521 -10.48 -22.12 -10.14
N GLY A 522 -9.98 -23.30 -10.50
CA GLY A 522 -8.89 -23.98 -9.79
C GLY A 522 -7.51 -23.50 -10.26
N PHE A 523 -6.67 -23.04 -9.32
CA PHE A 523 -5.22 -22.92 -9.56
C PHE A 523 -4.58 -24.30 -9.44
N LEU A 524 -4.17 -24.88 -10.56
CA LEU A 524 -3.28 -26.06 -10.56
C LEU A 524 -1.84 -25.57 -10.57
N GLY A 525 -1.12 -25.83 -9.47
CA GLY A 525 0.33 -25.74 -9.42
C GLY A 525 0.98 -26.71 -10.42
N SER A 526 2.00 -26.23 -11.12
CA SER A 526 2.78 -27.00 -12.07
C SER A 526 3.77 -27.93 -11.34
N ASN A 527 3.43 -29.22 -11.27
CA ASN A 527 4.35 -30.35 -11.50
C ASN A 527 3.53 -31.65 -11.62
N PRO A 528 3.64 -32.43 -12.71
CA PRO A 528 2.98 -33.73 -12.81
C PRO A 528 3.80 -34.81 -12.08
N PRO A 529 3.18 -35.70 -11.27
CA PRO A 529 3.86 -36.87 -10.76
C PRO A 529 4.07 -37.91 -11.88
N THR A 530 5.27 -38.45 -11.93
CA THR A 530 5.71 -39.55 -12.78
C THR A 530 4.97 -40.85 -12.43
N PHE A 531 4.40 -41.51 -13.43
CA PHE A 531 3.79 -42.84 -13.30
C PHE A 531 4.87 -43.92 -13.20
N GLY A 532 4.90 -44.64 -12.07
CA GLY A 532 5.61 -45.90 -11.88
C GLY A 532 4.63 -47.08 -11.89
N GLU A 533 4.98 -48.11 -12.66
CA GLU A 533 4.26 -49.32 -13.08
C GLU A 533 3.30 -50.03 -12.10
N PHE A 534 2.18 -50.50 -12.67
CA PHE A 534 1.26 -51.48 -12.08
C PHE A 534 1.73 -52.93 -12.37
N PRO A 535 1.63 -53.86 -11.39
CA PRO A 535 1.40 -55.26 -11.69
C PRO A 535 -0.10 -55.57 -11.66
N GLN A 536 -0.56 -56.19 -12.75
CA GLN A 536 -1.91 -56.70 -12.97
C GLN A 536 -2.26 -57.87 -12.05
N GLY A 537 -3.54 -57.99 -11.70
CA GLY A 537 -4.11 -59.22 -11.19
C GLY A 537 -5.44 -59.04 -10.47
N VAL A 538 -6.55 -58.97 -11.22
CA VAL A 538 -7.91 -59.14 -10.66
C VAL A 538 -8.33 -60.58 -10.93
N PRO A 539 -8.96 -61.27 -9.96
CA PRO A 539 -10.35 -61.63 -10.19
C PRO A 539 -11.24 -61.44 -8.95
N ASN A 540 -12.20 -60.53 -9.10
CA ASN A 540 -13.64 -60.70 -8.87
C ASN A 540 -14.08 -61.72 -7.80
N GLN A 541 -14.72 -61.27 -6.71
CA GLN A 541 -16.11 -61.66 -6.39
C GLN A 541 -16.67 -61.02 -5.10
N THR A 542 -17.92 -60.57 -5.24
CA THR A 542 -19.04 -60.58 -4.28
C THR A 542 -19.07 -59.59 -3.12
N VAL A 543 -20.15 -58.81 -3.14
CA VAL A 543 -20.71 -58.02 -2.05
C VAL A 543 -21.05 -58.94 -0.87
N LYS A 544 -20.52 -58.63 0.32
CA LYS A 544 -21.01 -59.13 1.61
C LYS A 544 -21.18 -57.96 2.58
N GLU A 545 -22.32 -57.95 3.26
CA GLU A 545 -22.66 -57.05 4.36
C GLU A 545 -21.66 -57.08 5.52
N ALA A 546 -21.49 -55.88 6.10
CA ALA A 546 -21.08 -55.55 7.46
C ALA A 546 -19.98 -56.37 8.15
N SER A 547 -18.82 -55.73 8.31
CA SER A 547 -17.97 -55.93 9.50
C SER A 547 -17.53 -54.58 10.04
N LEU A 548 -17.73 -54.39 11.35
CA LEU A 548 -17.33 -53.22 12.13
C LEU A 548 -15.83 -52.96 11.98
N PRO A 549 -15.37 -51.69 11.94
CA PRO A 549 -13.96 -51.38 12.03
C PRO A 549 -13.38 -51.82 13.40
N PRO A 550 -12.09 -52.17 13.46
CA PRO A 550 -11.46 -52.72 14.65
C PRO A 550 -11.35 -51.67 15.77
N ALA A 551 -11.42 -52.17 17.00
CA ALA A 551 -11.45 -51.44 18.26
C ALA A 551 -10.49 -50.25 18.32
N GLU A 552 -11.08 -49.10 18.70
CA GLU A 552 -10.39 -47.92 19.21
C GLU A 552 -9.33 -48.31 20.24
N LYS A 553 -8.15 -47.70 20.13
CA LYS A 553 -7.22 -47.58 21.26
C LYS A 553 -7.98 -46.94 22.42
N PRO A 554 -7.73 -47.37 23.68
CA PRO A 554 -8.42 -46.77 24.82
C PRO A 554 -8.22 -45.26 24.80
N ALA A 555 -9.33 -44.53 24.75
CA ALA A 555 -9.34 -43.09 24.95
C ALA A 555 -8.72 -42.81 26.33
N GLU A 556 -7.58 -42.13 26.35
CA GLU A 556 -7.17 -41.40 27.54
C GLU A 556 -8.34 -40.50 27.95
N GLU A 557 -8.72 -40.57 29.22
CA GLU A 557 -9.74 -39.70 29.79
C GLU A 557 -9.32 -38.25 29.54
N LYS A 558 -9.95 -37.59 28.56
CA LYS A 558 -9.76 -36.15 28.34
C LYS A 558 -10.07 -35.46 29.68
N PRO A 559 -9.13 -34.67 30.23
CA PRO A 559 -9.39 -33.99 31.50
C PRO A 559 -10.66 -33.15 31.38
N ALA A 560 -11.52 -33.20 32.40
CA ALA A 560 -12.88 -32.63 32.32
C ALA A 560 -12.92 -31.09 32.22
N ASN A 561 -11.76 -30.43 32.30
CA ASN A 561 -11.57 -28.99 32.37
C ASN A 561 -10.68 -28.45 31.23
N LEU A 562 -10.89 -28.89 29.98
CA LEU A 562 -10.17 -28.35 28.83
C LEU A 562 -10.53 -26.89 28.56
N VAL A 563 -9.51 -26.07 28.28
CA VAL A 563 -9.64 -24.69 27.83
C VAL A 563 -9.55 -24.66 26.31
N GLU A 564 -10.56 -24.08 25.68
CA GLU A 564 -10.63 -23.89 24.23
C GLU A 564 -9.90 -22.60 23.84
N VAL A 565 -8.87 -22.72 23.00
CA VAL A 565 -8.27 -21.55 22.34
C VAL A 565 -8.90 -21.40 20.97
N THR A 566 -9.65 -20.33 20.77
CA THR A 566 -10.39 -20.06 19.52
C THR A 566 -9.68 -19.04 18.62
N ALA A 567 -9.92 -19.10 17.32
CA ALA A 567 -9.47 -18.13 16.34
C ALA A 567 -10.14 -16.76 16.59
N PRO A 568 -9.38 -15.71 16.94
CA PRO A 568 -9.93 -14.39 17.24
C PRO A 568 -10.27 -13.57 15.97
N MET A 569 -9.97 -14.11 14.79
CA MET A 569 -10.20 -13.47 13.49
C MET A 569 -10.25 -14.53 12.38
N VAL A 570 -10.84 -14.16 11.25
CA VAL A 570 -10.78 -14.95 10.01
C VAL A 570 -9.38 -14.83 9.41
N GLY A 571 -8.77 -15.93 9.01
CA GLY A 571 -7.43 -15.92 8.42
C GLY A 571 -6.91 -17.31 8.04
N THR A 572 -5.61 -17.42 7.78
CA THR A 572 -4.95 -18.71 7.49
C THR A 572 -4.12 -19.14 8.69
N PHE A 573 -4.38 -20.34 9.20
CA PHE A 573 -3.67 -20.92 10.35
C PHE A 573 -2.30 -21.49 9.95
N TYR A 574 -1.25 -21.10 10.66
CA TYR A 574 0.11 -21.58 10.49
C TYR A 574 0.68 -22.11 11.81
N ARG A 575 1.26 -23.30 11.76
CA ARG A 575 1.83 -23.97 12.94
C ARG A 575 3.24 -23.50 13.30
N ALA A 576 3.92 -22.79 12.39
CA ALA A 576 5.34 -22.44 12.51
C ALA A 576 5.59 -20.99 12.07
N PRO A 577 6.68 -20.34 12.54
CA PRO A 577 7.02 -18.97 12.18
C PRO A 577 7.50 -18.81 10.72
N ALA A 578 7.90 -19.90 10.07
CA ALA A 578 8.31 -19.94 8.66
C ALA A 578 8.07 -21.35 8.09
N PRO A 579 7.97 -21.52 6.75
CA PRO A 579 7.70 -22.82 6.12
C PRO A 579 8.70 -23.93 6.50
N ASP A 580 9.96 -23.58 6.76
CA ASP A 580 11.04 -24.50 7.09
C ASP A 580 11.36 -24.54 8.61
N ALA A 581 10.60 -23.83 9.44
CA ALA A 581 10.79 -23.77 10.89
C ALA A 581 9.97 -24.86 11.61
N PRO A 582 10.40 -25.34 12.79
CA PRO A 582 9.60 -26.24 13.60
C PRO A 582 8.29 -25.57 14.05
N PRO A 583 7.22 -26.36 14.29
CA PRO A 583 6.00 -25.85 14.89
C PRO A 583 6.26 -25.20 16.25
N PHE A 584 5.46 -24.19 16.61
CA PHE A 584 5.52 -23.59 17.95
C PHE A 584 5.24 -24.63 19.05
N VAL A 585 4.21 -25.45 18.83
CA VAL A 585 3.79 -26.52 19.75
C VAL A 585 3.32 -27.78 19.01
N GLU A 586 3.42 -28.91 19.71
CA GLU A 586 2.83 -30.20 19.35
C GLU A 586 1.88 -30.69 20.44
N VAL A 587 1.01 -31.66 20.12
CA VAL A 587 0.20 -32.35 21.13
C VAL A 587 1.12 -32.98 22.18
N GLY A 588 0.82 -32.75 23.46
CA GLY A 588 1.65 -33.09 24.61
C GLY A 588 2.66 -32.00 25.03
N SER A 589 2.72 -30.86 24.33
CA SER A 589 3.59 -29.76 24.71
C SER A 589 3.05 -29.05 25.95
N LYS A 590 3.91 -28.83 26.95
CA LYS A 590 3.61 -27.94 28.07
C LYS A 590 3.81 -26.50 27.66
N VAL A 591 2.80 -25.68 27.90
CA VAL A 591 2.77 -24.25 27.58
C VAL A 591 2.47 -23.45 28.84
N LYS A 592 3.06 -22.27 28.93
CA LYS A 592 2.69 -21.26 29.92
C LYS A 592 1.77 -20.23 29.28
N LYS A 593 0.96 -19.59 30.10
CA LYS A 593 0.18 -18.42 29.70
C LYS A 593 1.11 -17.39 29.05
N GLY A 594 0.77 -16.98 27.82
CA GLY A 594 1.58 -16.08 27.00
C GLY A 594 2.54 -16.77 26.02
N ASP A 595 2.70 -18.11 26.08
CA ASP A 595 3.50 -18.82 25.07
C ASP A 595 2.76 -18.85 23.72
N THR A 596 3.49 -18.57 22.63
CA THR A 596 2.95 -18.61 21.27
C THR A 596 2.57 -20.04 20.87
N LEU A 597 1.33 -20.25 20.42
CA LEU A 597 0.79 -21.53 19.98
C LEU A 597 0.74 -21.66 18.45
N CYS A 598 0.39 -20.59 17.75
CA CYS A 598 0.33 -20.55 16.29
C CYS A 598 0.40 -19.11 15.76
N ILE A 599 0.42 -19.00 14.43
CA ILE A 599 0.20 -17.75 13.72
C ILE A 599 -1.11 -17.85 12.93
N ILE A 600 -1.91 -16.79 12.96
CA ILE A 600 -2.98 -16.57 12.00
C ILE A 600 -2.56 -15.43 11.06
N GLU A 601 -2.38 -15.75 9.78
CA GLU A 601 -2.22 -14.72 8.76
C GLU A 601 -3.59 -14.11 8.45
N ALA A 602 -3.76 -12.86 8.84
CA ALA A 602 -4.95 -12.07 8.54
C ALA A 602 -4.53 -10.68 8.12
N MET A 603 -5.21 -10.11 7.12
CA MET A 603 -4.93 -8.75 6.63
C MET A 603 -3.45 -8.55 6.21
N LYS A 604 -2.80 -9.62 5.71
CA LYS A 604 -1.36 -9.70 5.33
C LYS A 604 -0.38 -9.54 6.50
N LEU A 605 -0.85 -9.69 7.73
CA LEU A 605 -0.05 -9.67 8.93
C LEU A 605 -0.11 -11.02 9.63
N MET A 606 1.02 -11.39 10.24
CA MET A 606 1.18 -12.63 10.98
C MET A 606 0.85 -12.35 12.45
N ASN A 607 -0.30 -12.81 12.91
CA ASN A 607 -0.76 -12.59 14.29
C ASN A 607 -0.47 -13.81 15.13
N GLU A 608 0.38 -13.66 16.14
CA GLU A 608 0.66 -14.72 17.11
C GLU A 608 -0.55 -14.96 18.02
N ILE A 609 -0.94 -16.22 18.17
CA ILE A 609 -1.98 -16.65 19.11
C ILE A 609 -1.29 -17.27 20.31
N GLU A 610 -1.47 -16.67 21.48
CA GLU A 610 -0.82 -17.07 22.72
C GLU A 610 -1.73 -17.99 23.57
N ALA A 611 -1.13 -18.79 24.45
CA ALA A 611 -1.86 -19.61 25.41
C ALA A 611 -2.55 -18.74 26.48
N GLU A 612 -3.82 -19.03 26.77
CA GLU A 612 -4.60 -18.29 27.78
C GLU A 612 -4.37 -18.78 29.22
N CYS A 613 -3.81 -19.98 29.38
CA CYS A 613 -3.50 -20.61 30.66
C CYS A 613 -2.21 -21.45 30.61
N ASP A 614 -1.64 -21.75 31.78
CA ASP A 614 -0.59 -22.74 31.94
C ASP A 614 -1.21 -24.14 31.77
N GLY A 615 -0.60 -25.02 31.00
CA GLY A 615 -1.17 -26.35 30.75
C GLY A 615 -0.46 -27.18 29.70
N GLU A 616 -1.10 -28.28 29.30
CA GLU A 616 -0.62 -29.18 28.26
C GLU A 616 -1.55 -29.15 27.03
N VAL A 617 -0.99 -29.03 25.83
CA VAL A 617 -1.75 -29.05 24.57
C VAL A 617 -2.28 -30.47 24.32
N VAL A 618 -3.58 -30.67 24.46
CA VAL A 618 -4.23 -31.98 24.30
C VAL A 618 -4.63 -32.25 22.86
N GLU A 619 -5.07 -31.22 22.14
CA GLU A 619 -5.56 -31.37 20.77
C GLU A 619 -5.30 -30.11 19.95
N ILE A 620 -4.95 -30.31 18.67
CA ILE A 620 -4.83 -29.25 17.66
C ILE A 620 -5.88 -29.53 16.59
N LEU A 621 -6.85 -28.63 16.44
CA LEU A 621 -8.07 -28.81 15.66
C LEU A 621 -8.02 -28.13 14.28
N ALA A 622 -6.92 -27.45 13.96
CA ALA A 622 -6.69 -26.81 12.67
C ALA A 622 -5.42 -27.36 11.99
N GLU A 623 -5.51 -27.60 10.68
CA GLU A 623 -4.39 -28.04 9.84
C GLU A 623 -3.53 -26.85 9.38
N ASN A 624 -2.23 -27.07 9.20
CA ASN A 624 -1.33 -26.02 8.70
C ASN A 624 -1.73 -25.55 7.30
N GLY A 625 -1.91 -24.25 7.11
CA GLY A 625 -2.40 -23.63 5.88
C GLY A 625 -3.94 -23.65 5.74
N GLN A 626 -4.68 -24.11 6.76
CA GLN A 626 -6.13 -24.13 6.74
C GLN A 626 -6.72 -22.73 6.95
N PRO A 627 -7.70 -22.29 6.13
CA PRO A 627 -8.51 -21.13 6.44
C PRO A 627 -9.36 -21.37 7.69
N VAL A 628 -9.34 -20.43 8.62
CA VAL A 628 -10.10 -20.49 9.89
C VAL A 628 -11.09 -19.33 9.99
N GLU A 629 -12.24 -19.58 10.62
CA GLU A 629 -13.27 -18.57 10.87
C GLU A 629 -13.18 -17.99 12.30
N TYR A 630 -13.72 -16.78 12.50
CA TYR A 630 -13.85 -16.18 13.83
C TYR A 630 -14.59 -17.12 14.80
N GLY A 631 -13.99 -17.37 15.96
CA GLY A 631 -14.53 -18.26 17.00
C GLY A 631 -14.29 -19.75 16.76
N GLN A 632 -13.64 -20.14 15.66
CA GLN A 632 -13.29 -21.55 15.43
C GLN A 632 -12.28 -22.04 16.48
N VAL A 633 -12.55 -23.17 17.15
CA VAL A 633 -11.60 -23.76 18.11
C VAL A 633 -10.35 -24.25 17.37
N LEU A 634 -9.18 -23.83 17.85
CA LEU A 634 -7.87 -24.15 17.28
C LEU A 634 -7.10 -25.16 18.16
N PHE A 635 -7.14 -24.98 19.48
CA PHE A 635 -6.44 -25.84 20.44
C PHE A 635 -7.34 -26.19 21.62
N LEU A 636 -7.11 -27.36 22.21
CA LEU A 636 -7.60 -27.73 23.54
C LEU A 636 -6.42 -27.87 24.48
N ILE A 637 -6.42 -27.11 25.58
CA ILE A 637 -5.36 -27.12 26.60
C ILE A 637 -5.92 -27.69 27.89
N ALA A 638 -5.23 -28.67 28.47
CA ALA A 638 -5.49 -29.14 29.83
C ALA A 638 -4.73 -28.25 30.81
N PRO A 639 -5.41 -27.39 31.58
CA PRO A 639 -4.73 -26.47 32.49
C PRO A 639 -4.03 -27.25 33.62
N GLU A 640 -2.80 -26.84 33.97
CA GLU A 640 -2.15 -27.28 35.21
C GLU A 640 -2.74 -26.48 36.40
N GLU A 641 -3.08 -27.17 37.50
CA GLU A 641 -3.60 -26.54 38.74
C GLU A 641 -2.56 -25.68 39.47
#